data_AF-A0A8C5SJ25-F1
#
_entry.id   AF-A0A8C5SJ25-F1
#
_cell.length_a   1.000
_cell.length_b   1.000
_cell.length_c   1.000
_cell.angle_alpha   90.00
_cell.angle_beta   90.00
_cell.angle_gamma   90.00
#
_symmetry.space_group_name_H-M   'P 1'
#
loop_
_entity.id
_entity.type
_entity.pdbx_description
1 polymer ?
#
loop_
_entity_poly.entity_id
_entity_poly.type
_entity_poly.pdbx_seq_one_letter_code
_entity_poly.pdbx_strand_id
1 'polypeptide(L)'
;IPFLKTCSLLQRDDIEKAKLTGDWKEIYDFYSKTFDSFPEINTAFKKYTETSFNSFEDCGIDAKYVNAVYDTLPQAPQDIQKCVLKGIINGLLHEWKGPQTKDDLRAYFVLLQNPLFSNTTTYVIFAHLLRQIAALPEDDHRYLIHWLKKMSQKRIKQIIDRIIQFISLRLFPAKPEDLPPMEKCTWWIPSATKVLSLFNASNSLGNPFIPYTDFYNSTLDHIDLMEDYHNWQCYGNSHRFSFCQYPFIISIAAKKVIIQKDSEQQMINIARQSLVDKVSRRQRPDMNMLFLNVKVRRMHLVSDSLDELTRKRADLKKKLKVTFVGEAGLDMGGLTKEWFLLLIRQIFQPDYGMFTYHKDSHCHWFSSLNCDNYSEFRLVGALMGLAVYNSITLDIRFPLCCYKKLLSPPIVPCDLNTPVGIGNVTIDDLCRVMPELAHGLNELLSYEGNVEEDFYSTFQVFQEEFGVIKCYDLKPGGDKIPVTNENRKEYVQLYVDFLLNKSIYKQFAAFYYGFHSVCASYALMLLRPEEVEILVCGSPELDMHALQKHTQYDGYQKTDLTIRNFWEVVLEFPLELQKKLLHFATGSDRVPVGGMGDLSFKISKSEASTNWLPIAHTCFNQLCLPPYKTKKELKQKLTIGISNAEGFGLE
;
A
#
# COMPACT_ATOMS: atom_id res chain seq x y z
N ILE A 1 -2.90 51.72 11.23
CA ILE A 1 -2.48 51.75 9.81
C ILE A 1 -1.72 53.07 9.61
N PRO A 2 -0.42 53.17 10.00
CA PRO A 2 0.66 53.16 8.99
C PRO A 2 2.09 52.84 9.57
N PHE A 3 2.37 51.63 10.08
CA PHE A 3 3.72 51.31 10.63
C PHE A 3 4.33 49.96 10.21
N LEU A 4 3.73 49.24 9.25
CA LEU A 4 4.24 47.93 8.80
C LEU A 4 4.25 47.86 7.27
N LYS A 5 5.06 48.74 6.66
CA LYS A 5 5.34 48.77 5.20
C LYS A 5 6.86 48.76 4.94
N THR A 6 7.61 48.04 5.76
CA THR A 6 9.09 48.06 5.80
C THR A 6 9.74 46.68 5.64
N CYS A 7 9.07 45.76 4.96
CA CYS A 7 9.75 44.71 4.19
C CYS A 7 9.18 44.80 2.76
N SER A 8 9.99 45.27 1.82
CA SER A 8 9.69 45.08 0.39
C SER A 8 9.47 43.58 0.17
N LEU A 9 8.34 43.23 -0.43
CA LEU A 9 8.08 41.84 -0.81
C LEU A 9 9.17 41.42 -1.78
N LEU A 10 10.08 40.53 -1.38
CA LEU A 10 11.07 39.95 -2.28
C LEU A 10 10.38 39.34 -3.52
N GLN A 11 10.62 39.92 -4.69
CA GLN A 11 10.16 39.42 -5.98
C GLN A 11 11.26 38.62 -6.67
N ARG A 12 10.88 37.75 -7.62
CA ARG A 12 11.88 37.00 -8.41
C ARG A 12 12.81 37.93 -9.20
N ASP A 13 12.24 39.01 -9.72
CA ASP A 13 12.94 40.04 -10.48
C ASP A 13 14.05 40.72 -9.65
N ASP A 14 13.90 40.82 -8.33
CA ASP A 14 14.91 41.40 -7.44
C ASP A 14 16.19 40.55 -7.43
N ILE A 15 16.06 39.23 -7.53
CA ILE A 15 17.20 38.30 -7.56
C ILE A 15 17.85 38.23 -8.94
N GLU A 16 17.07 38.32 -10.01
CA GLU A 16 17.64 38.45 -11.35
C GLU A 16 18.39 39.77 -11.50
N LYS A 17 17.84 40.87 -10.98
CA LYS A 17 18.50 42.17 -10.92
C LYS A 17 19.80 42.11 -10.10
N ALA A 18 19.77 41.52 -8.91
CA ALA A 18 20.97 41.36 -8.07
C ALA A 18 22.05 40.49 -8.72
N LYS A 19 21.67 39.46 -9.48
CA LYS A 19 22.63 38.67 -10.27
C LYS A 19 23.28 39.49 -11.39
N LEU A 20 22.52 40.36 -12.05
CA LEU A 20 23.02 41.23 -13.12
C LEU A 20 23.89 42.37 -12.59
N THR A 21 23.55 42.96 -11.44
CA THR A 21 24.26 44.10 -10.85
C THR A 21 25.39 43.68 -9.90
N GLY A 22 25.35 42.47 -9.35
CA GLY A 22 26.24 42.01 -8.29
C GLY A 22 25.92 42.58 -6.90
N ASP A 23 24.88 43.40 -6.76
CA ASP A 23 24.48 44.00 -5.48
C ASP A 23 23.42 43.13 -4.78
N TRP A 24 23.82 42.51 -3.67
CA TRP A 24 22.98 41.61 -2.87
C TRP A 24 22.50 42.25 -1.57
N LYS A 25 22.77 43.54 -1.33
CA LYS A 25 22.54 44.17 -0.02
C LYS A 25 21.08 44.16 0.41
N GLU A 26 20.16 44.56 -0.47
CA GLU A 26 18.72 44.58 -0.16
C GLU A 26 18.16 43.17 0.13
N ILE A 27 18.65 42.16 -0.61
CA ILE A 27 18.27 40.77 -0.43
C ILE A 27 18.83 40.23 0.90
N TYR A 28 20.08 40.56 1.22
CA TYR A 28 20.70 40.21 2.48
C TYR A 28 19.93 40.80 3.67
N ASP A 29 19.60 42.10 3.62
CA ASP A 29 18.85 42.78 4.67
C ASP A 29 17.45 42.17 4.85
N PHE A 30 16.78 41.81 3.75
CA PHE A 30 15.50 41.10 3.78
C PHE A 30 15.61 39.74 4.51
N TYR A 31 16.54 38.87 4.09
CA TYR A 31 16.70 37.55 4.68
C TYR A 31 17.17 37.62 6.13
N SER A 32 18.10 38.53 6.42
CA SER A 32 18.62 38.77 7.77
C SER A 32 17.51 39.17 8.73
N LYS A 33 16.65 40.12 8.32
CA LYS A 33 15.53 40.58 9.15
C LYS A 33 14.44 39.52 9.29
N THR A 34 14.06 38.88 8.18
CA THR A 34 12.96 37.91 8.14
C THR A 34 13.22 36.71 9.04
N PHE A 35 14.45 36.18 9.05
CA PHE A 35 14.80 34.97 9.81
C PHE A 35 15.47 35.26 11.16
N ASP A 36 15.51 36.51 11.61
CA ASP A 36 16.12 36.90 12.89
C ASP A 36 15.41 36.26 14.10
N SER A 37 14.06 36.20 14.06
CA SER A 37 13.24 35.63 15.13
C SER A 37 11.90 35.09 14.61
N PHE A 38 11.23 34.23 15.40
CA PHE A 38 9.91 33.69 15.04
C PHE A 38 8.84 34.78 14.82
N PRO A 39 8.76 35.86 15.63
CA PRO A 39 7.87 36.98 15.36
C PRO A 39 8.10 37.65 14.00
N GLU A 40 9.37 37.80 13.58
CA GLU A 40 9.71 38.38 12.27
C GLU A 40 9.31 37.44 11.12
N ILE A 41 9.54 36.13 11.26
CA ILE A 41 9.08 35.12 10.29
C ILE A 41 7.57 35.23 10.12
N ASN A 42 6.83 35.27 11.23
CA ASN A 42 5.38 35.41 11.19
C ASN A 42 4.96 36.72 10.54
N THR A 43 5.57 37.83 10.91
CA THR A 43 5.25 39.15 10.34
C THR A 43 5.52 39.20 8.83
N ALA A 44 6.61 38.59 8.37
CA ALA A 44 6.99 38.56 6.97
C ALA A 44 6.04 37.70 6.11
N PHE A 45 5.55 36.57 6.63
CA PHE A 45 4.77 35.61 5.86
C PHE A 45 3.27 35.60 6.15
N LYS A 46 2.77 36.42 7.08
CA LYS A 46 1.35 36.48 7.44
C LYS A 46 0.51 37.12 6.34
N LYS A 47 -0.66 36.53 6.06
CA LYS A 47 -1.70 37.13 5.21
C LYS A 47 -2.35 38.29 5.95
N TYR A 48 -2.44 39.44 5.29
CA TYR A 48 -3.15 40.61 5.81
C TYR A 48 -4.65 40.48 5.47
N THR A 49 -5.41 39.68 6.23
CA THR A 49 -6.89 39.73 6.21
C THR A 49 -7.44 39.91 7.63
N GLU A 50 -8.62 40.51 7.75
CA GLU A 50 -9.23 40.93 9.03
C GLU A 50 -9.78 39.76 9.89
N THR A 51 -9.76 38.54 9.36
CA THR A 51 -10.27 37.32 10.02
C THR A 51 -9.27 36.68 10.97
N SER A 52 -9.74 36.12 12.09
CA SER A 52 -8.90 35.40 13.06
C SER A 52 -8.41 34.05 12.49
N PHE A 53 -7.11 33.92 12.25
CA PHE A 53 -6.47 32.72 11.66
C PHE A 53 -6.17 31.59 12.67
N ASN A 54 -6.91 31.51 13.76
CA ASN A 54 -6.64 30.55 14.84
C ASN A 54 -7.42 29.23 14.68
N SER A 55 -7.85 28.89 13.46
CA SER A 55 -8.63 27.69 13.17
C SER A 55 -7.79 26.62 12.46
N PHE A 56 -8.32 25.40 12.41
CA PHE A 56 -7.79 24.33 11.57
C PHE A 56 -7.86 24.68 10.06
N GLU A 57 -8.67 25.67 9.69
CA GLU A 57 -8.96 26.00 8.30
C GLU A 57 -7.93 26.93 7.66
N ASP A 58 -7.30 27.85 8.38
CA ASP A 58 -6.26 28.69 7.78
C ASP A 58 -5.12 28.91 8.76
N CYS A 59 -3.91 28.58 8.33
CA CYS A 59 -2.70 28.91 9.07
C CYS A 59 -2.38 30.40 9.03
N GLY A 60 -3.05 31.19 8.16
CA GLY A 60 -2.82 32.62 8.04
C GLY A 60 -1.48 33.00 7.40
N ILE A 61 -0.79 32.03 6.78
CA ILE A 61 0.48 32.21 6.08
C ILE A 61 0.25 32.28 4.57
N ASP A 62 0.88 33.24 3.90
CA ASP A 62 0.88 33.33 2.44
C ASP A 62 1.82 32.27 1.85
N ALA A 63 1.25 31.09 1.58
CA ALA A 63 1.96 29.97 1.00
C ALA A 63 2.61 30.31 -0.37
N LYS A 64 2.01 31.20 -1.17
CA LYS A 64 2.61 31.59 -2.46
C LYS A 64 3.87 32.40 -2.23
N TYR A 65 3.82 33.31 -1.26
CA TYR A 65 4.98 34.13 -0.91
C TYR A 65 6.11 33.30 -0.26
N VAL A 66 5.79 32.40 0.68
CA VAL A 66 6.76 31.44 1.24
C VAL A 66 7.45 30.65 0.14
N ASN A 67 6.67 30.15 -0.84
CA ASN A 67 7.22 29.41 -1.97
C ASN A 67 8.17 30.26 -2.82
N ALA A 68 7.79 31.51 -3.12
CA ALA A 68 8.62 32.41 -3.90
C ALA A 68 9.96 32.72 -3.20
N VAL A 69 9.93 33.03 -1.90
CA VAL A 69 11.14 33.28 -1.11
C VAL A 69 12.03 32.04 -1.11
N TYR A 70 11.49 30.87 -0.76
CA TYR A 70 12.31 29.65 -0.69
C TYR A 70 12.79 29.13 -2.05
N ASP A 71 12.06 29.31 -3.15
CA ASP A 71 12.52 28.90 -4.48
C ASP A 71 13.76 29.69 -4.94
N THR A 72 13.95 30.88 -4.38
CA THR A 72 15.06 31.76 -4.75
C THR A 72 16.28 31.65 -3.83
N LEU A 73 16.09 31.24 -2.57
CA LEU A 73 17.16 31.11 -1.57
C LEU A 73 18.36 30.23 -2.01
N PRO A 74 18.18 29.09 -2.69
CA PRO A 74 19.32 28.29 -3.18
C PRO A 74 20.18 29.01 -4.22
N GLN A 75 19.62 30.02 -4.90
CA GLN A 75 20.32 30.81 -5.93
C GLN A 75 21.07 32.00 -5.33
N ALA A 76 20.86 32.30 -4.04
CA ALA A 76 21.54 33.38 -3.34
C ALA A 76 22.97 32.98 -2.95
N PRO A 77 23.90 33.96 -2.82
CA PRO A 77 25.25 33.74 -2.32
C PRO A 77 25.30 32.99 -0.99
N GLN A 78 26.40 32.26 -0.76
CA GLN A 78 26.58 31.47 0.46
C GLN A 78 26.46 32.28 1.75
N ASP A 79 26.83 33.57 1.74
CA ASP A 79 26.74 34.43 2.92
C ASP A 79 25.28 34.71 3.32
N ILE A 80 24.37 34.87 2.34
CA ILE A 80 22.93 35.00 2.60
C ILE A 80 22.38 33.68 3.15
N GLN A 81 22.77 32.54 2.57
CA GLN A 81 22.35 31.23 3.05
C GLN A 81 22.80 31.00 4.51
N LYS A 82 24.06 31.34 4.84
CA LYS A 82 24.59 31.27 6.21
C LYS A 82 23.86 32.22 7.17
N CYS A 83 23.51 33.42 6.71
CA CYS A 83 22.73 34.38 7.50
C CYS A 83 21.36 33.80 7.90
N VAL A 84 20.63 33.23 6.93
CA VAL A 84 19.35 32.55 7.19
C VAL A 84 19.52 31.41 8.19
N LEU A 85 20.53 30.54 7.99
CA LEU A 85 20.79 29.42 8.90
C LEU A 85 21.15 29.90 10.32
N LYS A 86 21.91 30.99 10.46
CA LYS A 86 22.24 31.59 11.76
C LYS A 86 20.99 32.13 12.46
N GLY A 87 20.10 32.81 11.74
CA GLY A 87 18.82 33.26 12.26
C GLY A 87 17.96 32.09 12.77
N ILE A 88 17.90 31.00 12.01
CA ILE A 88 17.22 29.77 12.43
C ILE A 88 17.84 29.18 13.70
N ILE A 89 19.17 29.11 13.78
CA ILE A 89 19.87 28.63 14.98
C ILE A 89 19.48 29.49 16.18
N ASN A 90 19.52 30.81 16.07
CA ASN A 90 19.15 31.72 17.16
C ASN A 90 17.70 31.50 17.61
N GLY A 91 16.77 31.36 16.65
CA GLY A 91 15.37 31.05 16.94
C GLY A 91 15.18 29.71 17.66
N LEU A 92 15.92 28.67 17.27
CA LEU A 92 15.87 27.35 17.89
C LEU A 92 16.57 27.29 19.27
N LEU A 93 17.63 28.09 19.48
CA LEU A 93 18.43 28.11 20.71
C LEU A 93 17.78 28.87 21.86
N HIS A 94 16.83 29.76 21.59
CA HIS A 94 16.05 30.40 22.64
C HIS A 94 15.19 29.33 23.35
N GLU A 95 15.78 28.68 24.36
CA GLU A 95 15.12 27.74 25.25
C GLU A 95 13.86 28.38 25.81
N TRP A 96 12.73 27.82 25.40
CA TRP A 96 11.44 28.42 25.63
C TRP A 96 11.02 28.28 27.09
N LYS A 97 10.77 29.42 27.74
CA LYS A 97 10.34 29.51 29.15
C LYS A 97 8.87 29.92 29.31
N GLY A 98 8.07 29.94 28.22
CA GLY A 98 6.67 30.38 28.22
C GLY A 98 5.71 29.42 27.51
N PRO A 99 4.38 29.64 27.61
CA PRO A 99 3.37 28.82 26.92
C PRO A 99 3.46 29.01 25.41
N GLN A 100 3.37 27.90 24.67
CA GLN A 100 3.50 27.92 23.22
C GLN A 100 2.35 28.68 22.57
N THR A 101 2.63 29.60 21.64
CA THR A 101 1.57 30.33 20.92
C THR A 101 1.35 29.76 19.52
N LYS A 102 0.18 30.04 18.92
CA LYS A 102 -0.11 29.62 17.54
C LYS A 102 0.79 30.30 16.50
N ASP A 103 1.40 31.43 16.84
CA ASP A 103 2.39 32.09 15.99
C ASP A 103 3.68 31.24 15.88
N ASP A 104 4.06 30.52 16.92
CA ASP A 104 5.26 29.68 16.89
C ASP A 104 5.07 28.44 16.02
N LEU A 105 3.86 27.87 16.02
CA LEU A 105 3.49 26.80 15.09
C LEU A 105 3.60 27.24 13.63
N ARG A 106 3.22 28.49 13.33
CA ARG A 106 3.38 29.07 11.99
C ARG A 106 4.84 29.23 11.62
N ALA A 107 5.69 29.67 12.55
CA ALA A 107 7.13 29.76 12.32
C ALA A 107 7.73 28.37 12.02
N TYR A 108 7.39 27.33 12.80
CA TYR A 108 7.82 25.95 12.52
C TYR A 108 7.33 25.47 11.14
N PHE A 109 6.07 25.75 10.81
CA PHE A 109 5.47 25.42 9.52
C PHE A 109 6.19 26.09 8.33
N VAL A 110 6.67 27.32 8.49
CA VAL A 110 7.49 28.02 7.48
C VAL A 110 8.89 27.40 7.43
N LEU A 111 9.57 27.28 8.57
CA LEU A 111 10.95 26.79 8.65
C LEU A 111 11.13 25.38 8.06
N LEU A 112 10.17 24.49 8.27
CA LEU A 112 10.19 23.12 7.76
C LEU A 112 10.32 23.05 6.22
N GLN A 113 9.92 24.10 5.52
CA GLN A 113 9.96 24.18 4.05
C GLN A 113 11.34 24.58 3.51
N ASN A 114 12.25 25.07 4.36
CA ASN A 114 13.52 25.69 3.95
C ASN A 114 14.44 24.73 3.15
N PRO A 115 14.74 25.01 1.87
CA PRO A 115 15.51 24.13 0.99
C PRO A 115 16.96 23.91 1.37
N LEU A 116 17.54 24.76 2.22
CA LEU A 116 18.93 24.61 2.66
C LEU A 116 19.16 23.31 3.44
N PHE A 117 18.11 22.76 4.05
CA PHE A 117 18.15 21.51 4.80
C PHE A 117 18.41 20.26 3.95
N SER A 118 18.49 20.38 2.62
CA SER A 118 18.90 19.25 1.76
C SER A 118 20.40 18.95 1.85
N ASN A 119 21.22 19.86 2.40
CA ASN A 119 22.67 19.70 2.49
C ASN A 119 23.10 19.08 3.83
N THR A 120 24.02 18.11 3.81
CA THR A 120 24.53 17.42 5.02
C THR A 120 25.14 18.36 6.05
N THR A 121 25.74 19.47 5.62
CA THR A 121 26.31 20.51 6.51
C THR A 121 25.28 21.20 7.39
N THR A 122 23.99 21.14 7.01
CA THR A 122 22.89 21.78 7.74
C THR A 122 22.10 20.80 8.61
N TYR A 123 22.47 19.51 8.61
CA TYR A 123 21.69 18.45 9.26
C TYR A 123 21.60 18.60 10.77
N VAL A 124 22.60 19.20 11.43
CA VAL A 124 22.52 19.50 12.86
C VAL A 124 21.36 20.47 13.15
N ILE A 125 21.25 21.54 12.36
CA ILE A 125 20.18 22.54 12.50
C ILE A 125 18.83 21.89 12.19
N PHE A 126 18.77 21.11 11.11
CA PHE A 126 17.56 20.41 10.71
C PHE A 126 17.09 19.41 11.77
N ALA A 127 18.01 18.66 12.38
CA ALA A 127 17.70 17.74 13.46
C ALA A 127 17.07 18.48 14.64
N HIS A 128 17.64 19.60 15.08
CA HIS A 128 17.07 20.40 16.17
C HIS A 128 15.67 20.94 15.86
N LEU A 129 15.43 21.41 14.62
CA LEU A 129 14.09 21.79 14.17
C LEU A 129 13.11 20.62 14.26
N LEU A 130 13.48 19.46 13.71
CA LEU A 130 12.64 18.25 13.73
C LEU A 130 12.35 17.79 15.16
N ARG A 131 13.32 17.90 16.07
CA ARG A 131 13.14 17.57 17.49
C ARG A 131 12.12 18.48 18.16
N GLN A 132 12.16 19.79 17.90
CA GLN A 132 11.18 20.72 18.47
C GLN A 132 9.78 20.44 17.94
N ILE A 133 9.62 20.19 16.64
CA ILE A 133 8.33 19.83 16.04
C ILE A 133 7.81 18.49 16.59
N ALA A 134 8.69 17.48 16.71
CA ALA A 134 8.32 16.17 17.25
C ALA A 134 7.89 16.23 18.74
N ALA A 135 8.40 17.20 19.50
CA ALA A 135 8.09 17.40 20.92
C ALA A 135 6.85 18.27 21.17
N LEU A 136 6.20 18.81 20.12
CA LEU A 136 4.96 19.58 20.26
C LEU A 136 3.82 18.72 20.85
N PRO A 137 2.87 19.32 21.58
CA PRO A 137 1.65 18.66 22.06
C PRO A 137 0.78 18.10 20.92
N GLU A 138 -0.06 17.11 21.22
CA GLU A 138 -0.95 16.48 20.23
C GLU A 138 -1.91 17.46 19.56
N ASP A 139 -2.41 18.46 20.30
CA ASP A 139 -3.30 19.48 19.76
C ASP A 139 -2.59 20.33 18.68
N ASP A 140 -1.32 20.66 18.90
CA ASP A 140 -0.50 21.41 17.94
C ASP A 140 -0.14 20.57 16.71
N HIS A 141 0.11 19.27 16.90
CA HIS A 141 0.23 18.33 15.78
C HIS A 141 -1.04 18.29 14.94
N ARG A 142 -2.23 18.33 15.53
CA ARG A 142 -3.50 18.38 14.77
C ARG A 142 -3.60 19.63 13.91
N TYR A 143 -3.17 20.80 14.40
CA TYR A 143 -3.12 22.02 13.56
C TYR A 143 -2.16 21.85 12.38
N LEU A 144 -0.94 21.38 12.65
CA LEU A 144 0.06 21.15 11.58
C LEU A 144 -0.46 20.17 10.53
N ILE A 145 -1.08 19.07 10.92
CA ILE A 145 -1.65 18.08 10.00
C ILE A 145 -2.67 18.73 9.05
N HIS A 146 -3.60 19.55 9.57
CA HIS A 146 -4.59 20.24 8.73
C HIS A 146 -3.96 21.29 7.81
N TRP A 147 -2.96 22.03 8.29
CA TRP A 147 -2.24 23.02 7.49
C TRP A 147 -1.40 22.38 6.38
N LEU A 148 -0.73 21.26 6.68
CA LEU A 148 0.02 20.47 5.70
C LEU A 148 -0.88 19.97 4.57
N LYS A 149 -2.13 19.55 4.87
CA LYS A 149 -3.10 19.10 3.84
C LYS A 149 -3.40 20.16 2.78
N LYS A 150 -3.27 21.45 3.11
CA LYS A 150 -3.55 22.56 2.19
C LYS A 150 -2.35 23.00 1.37
N MET A 151 -1.15 22.46 1.64
CA MET A 151 0.04 22.79 0.87
C MET A 151 0.01 22.13 -0.52
N SER A 152 0.80 22.67 -1.45
CA SER A 152 0.91 22.07 -2.79
C SER A 152 1.61 20.72 -2.74
N GLN A 153 1.13 19.77 -3.53
CA GLN A 153 1.68 18.42 -3.64
C GLN A 153 3.20 18.44 -3.91
N LYS A 154 3.66 19.32 -4.80
CA LYS A 154 5.08 19.49 -5.12
C LYS A 154 5.91 19.86 -3.88
N ARG A 155 5.46 20.81 -3.06
CA ARG A 155 6.22 21.24 -1.87
C ARG A 155 6.24 20.16 -0.80
N ILE A 156 5.11 19.49 -0.58
CA ILE A 156 5.02 18.38 0.38
C ILE A 156 5.98 17.25 -0.01
N LYS A 157 5.99 16.87 -1.29
CA LYS A 157 6.91 15.85 -1.82
C LYS A 157 8.38 16.23 -1.57
N GLN A 158 8.78 17.47 -1.88
CA GLN A 158 10.14 17.95 -1.61
C GLN A 158 10.56 17.86 -0.13
N ILE A 159 9.62 18.08 0.80
CA ILE A 159 9.90 17.99 2.24
C ILE A 159 9.98 16.53 2.68
N ILE A 160 9.07 15.67 2.20
CA ILE A 160 9.10 14.23 2.44
C ILE A 160 10.45 13.65 1.96
N ASP A 161 10.83 13.92 0.71
CA ASP A 161 12.09 13.47 0.12
C ASP A 161 13.30 13.91 0.97
N ARG A 162 13.27 15.15 1.47
CA ARG A 162 14.34 15.68 2.32
C ARG A 162 14.42 14.98 3.68
N ILE A 163 13.28 14.72 4.33
CA ILE A 163 13.26 14.01 5.62
C ILE A 163 13.73 12.56 5.43
N ILE A 164 13.28 11.89 4.36
CA ILE A 164 13.72 10.54 4.00
C ILE A 164 15.23 10.53 3.74
N GLN A 165 15.74 11.46 2.93
CA GLN A 165 17.17 11.60 2.65
C GLN A 165 17.97 11.86 3.93
N PHE A 166 17.47 12.70 4.84
CA PHE A 166 18.09 12.94 6.14
C PHE A 166 18.19 11.65 6.96
N ILE A 167 17.13 10.84 7.02
CA ILE A 167 17.14 9.54 7.71
C ILE A 167 18.15 8.59 7.04
N SER A 168 18.12 8.48 5.71
CA SER A 168 19.00 7.60 4.93
C SER A 168 20.48 7.92 5.11
N LEU A 169 20.86 9.19 4.96
CA LEU A 169 22.26 9.61 5.13
C LEU A 169 22.70 9.57 6.59
N ARG A 170 21.77 9.63 7.54
CA ARG A 170 22.08 9.42 8.95
C ARG A 170 22.36 7.95 9.28
N LEU A 171 21.62 7.03 8.67
CA LEU A 171 21.84 5.58 8.81
C LEU A 171 23.11 5.12 8.08
N PHE A 172 23.33 5.63 6.87
CA PHE A 172 24.43 5.23 5.99
C PHE A 172 25.22 6.46 5.51
N PRO A 173 26.01 7.12 6.38
CA PRO A 173 26.79 8.29 6.00
C PRO A 173 27.95 7.90 5.08
N ALA A 174 28.12 8.63 3.97
CA ALA A 174 29.26 8.44 3.07
C ALA A 174 30.61 8.74 3.75
N LYS A 175 30.62 9.72 4.66
CA LYS A 175 31.76 10.09 5.50
C LYS A 175 31.29 10.20 6.95
N PRO A 176 31.54 9.19 7.81
CA PRO A 176 31.06 9.19 9.19
C PRO A 176 31.59 10.36 10.03
N GLU A 177 32.75 10.90 9.68
CA GLU A 177 33.41 12.02 10.36
C GLU A 177 32.66 13.36 10.23
N ASP A 178 31.86 13.52 9.17
CA ASP A 178 31.14 14.76 8.89
C ASP A 178 29.89 14.93 9.79
N LEU A 179 29.48 13.87 10.50
CA LEU A 179 28.29 13.86 11.34
C LEU A 179 28.63 13.52 12.80
N PRO A 180 27.88 14.05 13.79
CA PRO A 180 28.07 13.69 15.19
C PRO A 180 27.93 12.17 15.42
N PRO A 181 28.66 11.58 16.39
CA PRO A 181 28.54 10.16 16.72
C PRO A 181 27.10 9.75 17.02
N MET A 182 26.69 8.55 16.58
CA MET A 182 25.30 8.07 16.73
C MET A 182 24.84 8.02 18.19
N GLU A 183 25.72 7.59 19.09
CA GLU A 183 25.49 7.47 20.53
C GLU A 183 25.05 8.78 21.20
N LYS A 184 25.56 9.92 20.72
CA LYS A 184 25.24 11.25 21.27
C LYS A 184 23.98 11.87 20.66
N CYS A 185 23.49 11.31 19.57
CA CYS A 185 22.44 11.88 18.73
C CYS A 185 21.38 10.84 18.34
N THR A 186 21.08 9.93 19.27
CA THR A 186 20.08 8.85 19.11
C THR A 186 18.69 9.38 18.80
N TRP A 187 18.40 10.63 19.16
CA TRP A 187 17.12 11.29 18.95
C TRP A 187 16.88 11.80 17.51
N TRP A 188 17.90 11.86 16.64
CA TRP A 188 17.77 12.41 15.27
C TRP A 188 16.76 11.64 14.42
N ILE A 189 16.95 10.33 14.30
CA ILE A 189 16.08 9.46 13.49
C ILE A 189 14.66 9.38 14.07
N PRO A 190 14.45 9.16 15.39
CA PRO A 190 13.12 9.18 15.99
C PRO A 190 12.37 10.50 15.75
N SER A 191 13.04 11.64 15.91
CA SER A 191 12.41 12.96 15.70
C SER A 191 12.01 13.14 14.23
N ALA A 192 12.90 12.81 13.29
CA ALA A 192 12.60 12.89 11.87
C ALA A 192 11.44 11.99 11.46
N THR A 193 11.41 10.75 11.95
CA THR A 193 10.36 9.77 11.65
C THR A 193 9.02 10.22 12.25
N LYS A 194 9.01 10.77 13.46
CA LYS A 194 7.81 11.35 14.08
C LYS A 194 7.27 12.53 13.28
N VAL A 195 8.12 13.45 12.82
CA VAL A 195 7.67 14.56 11.95
C VAL A 195 7.14 14.03 10.61
N LEU A 196 7.79 13.03 10.01
CA LEU A 196 7.31 12.38 8.78
C LEU A 196 5.92 11.74 8.99
N SER A 197 5.63 11.23 10.19
CA SER A 197 4.30 10.70 10.53
C SER A 197 3.19 11.74 10.48
N LEU A 198 3.49 13.02 10.72
CA LEU A 198 2.53 14.12 10.57
C LEU A 198 2.14 14.32 9.10
N PHE A 199 3.10 14.18 8.17
CA PHE A 199 2.82 14.22 6.73
C PHE A 199 2.01 13.01 6.27
N ASN A 200 2.29 11.82 6.80
CA ASN A 200 1.49 10.64 6.49
C ASN A 200 0.06 10.77 7.05
N ALA A 201 -0.09 11.30 8.26
CA ALA A 201 -1.40 11.58 8.86
C ALA A 201 -2.18 12.63 8.05
N SER A 202 -1.52 13.70 7.58
CA SER A 202 -2.18 14.71 6.75
C SER A 202 -2.61 14.15 5.39
N ASN A 203 -1.82 13.27 4.80
CA ASN A 203 -2.18 12.56 3.58
C ASN A 203 -3.37 11.61 3.78
N SER A 204 -3.55 11.09 5.00
CA SER A 204 -4.67 10.20 5.37
C SER A 204 -5.96 10.95 5.73
N LEU A 205 -5.93 12.28 5.87
CA LEU A 205 -7.14 13.09 6.04
C LEU A 205 -7.89 13.19 4.69
N GLY A 206 -8.95 12.40 4.53
CA GLY A 206 -9.73 12.35 3.29
C GLY A 206 -8.96 11.70 2.15
N ASN A 207 -9.10 12.23 0.93
CA ASN A 207 -8.48 11.63 -0.25
C ASN A 207 -6.96 11.87 -0.29
N PRO A 208 -6.13 10.81 -0.40
CA PRO A 208 -4.68 10.94 -0.50
C PRO A 208 -4.27 11.77 -1.72
N PHE A 209 -3.32 12.68 -1.54
CA PHE A 209 -2.77 13.52 -2.62
C PHE A 209 -1.29 13.21 -2.91
N ILE A 210 -0.63 12.44 -2.05
CA ILE A 210 0.70 11.86 -2.28
C ILE A 210 0.55 10.33 -2.31
N PRO A 211 1.13 9.62 -3.29
CA PRO A 211 1.20 8.16 -3.28
C PRO A 211 1.84 7.65 -1.99
N TYR A 212 1.30 6.60 -1.37
CA TYR A 212 1.88 6.07 -0.13
C TYR A 212 3.32 5.55 -0.33
N THR A 213 3.68 5.16 -1.55
CA THR A 213 5.03 4.72 -1.93
C THR A 213 6.08 5.82 -1.83
N ASP A 214 5.69 7.10 -1.97
CA ASP A 214 6.60 8.24 -1.82
C ASP A 214 7.08 8.40 -0.36
N PHE A 215 6.43 7.73 0.60
CA PHE A 215 6.86 7.73 2.00
C PHE A 215 7.87 6.62 2.31
N TYR A 216 8.09 5.65 1.40
CA TYR A 216 9.01 4.56 1.63
C TYR A 216 10.46 5.02 1.64
N ASN A 217 11.24 4.46 2.57
CA ASN A 217 12.67 4.60 2.59
C ASN A 217 13.33 3.26 2.26
N SER A 218 13.73 3.08 0.99
CA SER A 218 14.39 1.85 0.52
C SER A 218 15.73 1.57 1.19
N THR A 219 16.37 2.56 1.81
CA THR A 219 17.61 2.30 2.57
C THR A 219 17.38 1.43 3.82
N LEU A 220 16.14 1.37 4.31
CA LEU A 220 15.76 0.46 5.38
C LEU A 220 15.78 -1.02 4.96
N ASP A 221 15.81 -1.31 3.66
CA ASP A 221 15.94 -2.69 3.17
C ASP A 221 17.34 -3.28 3.50
N HIS A 222 18.31 -2.42 3.88
CA HIS A 222 19.68 -2.79 4.23
C HIS A 222 19.95 -2.91 5.74
N ILE A 223 18.98 -2.59 6.61
CA ILE A 223 19.11 -2.77 8.07
C ILE A 223 18.50 -4.11 8.50
N ASP A 224 18.86 -4.59 9.70
CA ASP A 224 18.20 -5.77 10.28
C ASP A 224 16.79 -5.42 10.80
N LEU A 225 15.84 -5.34 9.87
CA LEU A 225 14.44 -5.09 10.18
C LEU A 225 13.78 -6.23 10.97
N MET A 226 14.35 -7.45 10.95
CA MET A 226 13.84 -8.51 11.81
C MET A 226 14.17 -8.24 13.26
N GLU A 227 15.39 -7.80 13.56
CA GLU A 227 15.74 -7.38 14.93
C GLU A 227 14.84 -6.22 15.40
N ASP A 228 14.61 -5.22 14.53
CA ASP A 228 13.68 -4.11 14.82
C ASP A 228 12.25 -4.60 15.09
N TYR A 229 11.75 -5.54 14.28
CA TYR A 229 10.43 -6.17 14.45
C TYR A 229 10.30 -6.94 15.77
N HIS A 230 11.29 -7.76 16.13
CA HIS A 230 11.27 -8.47 17.42
C HIS A 230 11.34 -7.49 18.60
N ASN A 231 12.15 -6.43 18.49
CA ASN A 231 12.20 -5.38 19.51
C ASN A 231 10.84 -4.69 19.66
N TRP A 232 10.19 -4.34 18.55
CA TRP A 232 8.85 -3.75 18.57
C TRP A 232 7.81 -4.67 19.22
N GLN A 233 7.81 -5.96 18.89
CA GLN A 233 6.91 -6.95 19.48
C GLN A 233 7.12 -7.11 21.00
N CYS A 234 8.37 -7.26 21.44
CA CYS A 234 8.70 -7.49 22.84
C CYS A 234 8.47 -6.26 23.72
N TYR A 235 8.68 -5.07 23.16
CA TYR A 235 8.72 -3.83 23.90
C TYR A 235 7.64 -2.85 23.47
N GLY A 236 6.45 -3.33 23.07
CA GLY A 236 5.38 -2.55 22.43
C GLY A 236 5.05 -1.17 23.03
N ASN A 237 5.33 -0.94 24.32
CA ASN A 237 5.16 0.34 25.04
C ASN A 237 6.45 0.95 25.62
N SER A 238 7.63 0.46 25.26
CA SER A 238 8.90 1.07 25.71
C SER A 238 9.16 2.39 25.00
N HIS A 239 9.91 3.29 25.63
CA HIS A 239 10.43 4.51 25.00
C HIS A 239 11.48 4.25 23.91
N ARG A 240 11.74 2.98 23.56
CA ARG A 240 12.72 2.62 22.53
C ARG A 240 12.08 2.77 21.15
N PHE A 241 12.74 3.55 20.31
CA PHE A 241 12.34 3.75 18.94
C PHE A 241 12.46 2.45 18.12
N SER A 242 11.47 2.20 17.27
CA SER A 242 11.51 1.18 16.23
C SER A 242 10.82 1.69 14.97
N PHE A 243 11.33 1.32 13.80
CA PHE A 243 10.70 1.65 12.52
C PHE A 243 9.34 0.96 12.34
N CYS A 244 9.15 -0.21 12.96
CA CYS A 244 7.87 -0.93 12.96
C CYS A 244 6.72 -0.15 13.63
N GLN A 245 7.02 0.85 14.48
CA GLN A 245 6.03 1.80 15.00
C GLN A 245 5.50 2.77 13.92
N TYR A 246 6.26 2.94 12.84
CA TYR A 246 5.97 3.85 11.73
C TYR A 246 5.94 3.09 10.40
N PRO A 247 5.04 2.10 10.22
CA PRO A 247 5.10 1.16 9.11
C PRO A 247 4.99 1.81 7.72
N PHE A 248 4.51 3.05 7.62
CA PHE A 248 4.44 3.76 6.34
C PHE A 248 5.81 4.06 5.71
N ILE A 249 6.90 4.06 6.50
CA ILE A 249 8.25 4.33 5.98
C ILE A 249 8.93 3.06 5.45
N ILE A 250 8.46 1.88 5.87
CA ILE A 250 9.04 0.59 5.49
C ILE A 250 8.49 0.21 4.12
N SER A 251 9.38 -0.14 3.19
CA SER A 251 8.99 -0.60 1.85
C SER A 251 8.19 -1.90 1.91
N ILE A 252 7.36 -2.15 0.89
CA ILE A 252 6.66 -3.45 0.78
C ILE A 252 7.63 -4.62 0.61
N ALA A 253 8.80 -4.40 -0.01
CA ALA A 253 9.84 -5.42 -0.15
C ALA A 253 10.38 -5.83 1.24
N ALA A 254 10.69 -4.86 2.08
CA ALA A 254 11.10 -5.11 3.47
C ALA A 254 10.00 -5.79 4.29
N LYS A 255 8.74 -5.32 4.20
CA LYS A 255 7.61 -5.94 4.91
C LYS A 255 7.38 -7.39 4.48
N LYS A 256 7.50 -7.69 3.19
CA LYS A 256 7.45 -9.06 2.66
C LYS A 256 8.49 -9.95 3.34
N VAL A 257 9.73 -9.47 3.49
CA VAL A 257 10.80 -10.21 4.18
C VAL A 257 10.45 -10.44 5.65
N ILE A 258 9.88 -9.44 6.35
CA ILE A 258 9.43 -9.60 7.73
C ILE A 258 8.37 -10.70 7.83
N ILE A 259 7.34 -10.64 6.99
CA ILE A 259 6.24 -11.62 6.98
C ILE A 259 6.74 -13.03 6.64
N GLN A 260 7.63 -13.14 5.65
CA GLN A 260 8.20 -14.42 5.25
C GLN A 260 9.03 -15.04 6.37
N LYS A 261 9.93 -14.27 7.01
CA LYS A 261 10.74 -14.79 8.11
C LYS A 261 9.90 -15.10 9.36
N ASP A 262 8.92 -14.27 9.68
CA ASP A 262 7.97 -14.51 10.79
C ASP A 262 7.16 -15.79 10.56
N SER A 263 6.65 -16.01 9.34
CA SER A 263 5.93 -17.22 8.97
C SER A 263 6.82 -18.46 9.00
N GLU A 264 8.03 -18.42 8.41
CA GLU A 264 9.00 -19.52 8.47
C GLU A 264 9.37 -19.89 9.92
N GLN A 265 9.60 -18.89 10.78
CA GLN A 265 9.89 -19.12 12.20
C GLN A 265 8.70 -19.75 12.93
N GLN A 266 7.48 -19.29 12.66
CA GLN A 266 6.26 -19.91 13.22
C GLN A 266 6.09 -21.35 12.74
N MET A 267 6.34 -21.65 11.47
CA MET A 267 6.29 -23.01 10.92
C MET A 267 7.26 -23.94 11.65
N ILE A 268 8.51 -23.50 11.83
CA ILE A 268 9.54 -24.28 12.53
C ILE A 268 9.13 -24.51 13.99
N ASN A 269 8.64 -23.47 14.68
CA ASN A 269 8.24 -23.57 16.08
C ASN A 269 7.08 -24.55 16.28
N ILE A 270 6.05 -24.49 15.42
CA ILE A 270 4.87 -25.37 15.51
C ILE A 270 5.21 -26.81 15.13
N ALA A 271 6.07 -27.02 14.13
CA ALA A 271 6.58 -28.34 13.77
C ALA A 271 7.41 -28.95 14.92
N ARG A 272 8.29 -28.15 15.54
CA ARG A 272 9.09 -28.56 16.70
C ARG A 272 8.22 -28.89 17.91
N GLN A 273 7.22 -28.05 18.22
CA GLN A 273 6.28 -28.31 19.31
C GLN A 273 5.53 -29.63 19.08
N SER A 274 5.02 -29.85 17.87
CA SER A 274 4.37 -31.12 17.51
C SER A 274 5.29 -32.33 17.72
N LEU A 275 6.59 -32.19 17.39
CA LEU A 275 7.61 -33.23 17.61
C LEU A 275 7.82 -33.53 19.09
N VAL A 276 8.03 -32.49 19.89
CA VAL A 276 8.20 -32.61 21.35
C VAL A 276 6.98 -33.26 21.98
N ASP A 277 5.77 -32.87 21.60
CA ASP A 277 4.52 -33.42 22.13
C ASP A 277 4.37 -34.93 21.84
N LYS A 278 4.71 -35.38 20.63
CA LYS A 278 4.65 -36.82 20.30
C LYS A 278 5.73 -37.64 21.01
N VAL A 279 6.95 -37.11 21.11
CA VAL A 279 8.04 -37.76 21.84
C VAL A 279 7.70 -37.89 23.32
N SER A 280 7.14 -36.83 23.92
CA SER A 280 6.64 -36.82 25.30
C SER A 280 5.55 -37.90 25.51
N ARG A 281 4.67 -38.09 24.53
CA ARG A 281 3.65 -39.16 24.52
C ARG A 281 4.20 -40.55 24.16
N ARG A 282 5.52 -40.72 24.02
CA ARG A 282 6.21 -41.96 23.61
C ARG A 282 5.71 -42.56 22.28
N GLN A 283 5.21 -41.72 21.39
CA GLN A 283 4.78 -42.12 20.05
C GLN A 283 5.96 -42.04 19.07
N ARG A 284 6.01 -42.95 18.10
CA ARG A 284 7.04 -42.90 17.04
C ARG A 284 6.79 -41.65 16.17
N PRO A 285 7.78 -40.76 16.02
CA PRO A 285 7.64 -39.59 15.14
C PRO A 285 7.69 -40.03 13.67
N ASP A 286 6.79 -39.47 12.86
CA ASP A 286 6.78 -39.60 11.41
C ASP A 286 7.14 -38.24 10.80
N MET A 287 8.06 -38.19 9.84
CA MET A 287 8.48 -36.95 9.18
C MET A 287 7.33 -36.18 8.54
N ASN A 288 6.25 -36.87 8.13
CA ASN A 288 5.07 -36.21 7.58
C ASN A 288 4.40 -35.25 8.57
N MET A 289 4.56 -35.45 9.88
CA MET A 289 3.92 -34.60 10.89
C MET A 289 4.46 -33.16 10.95
N LEU A 290 5.60 -32.91 10.32
CA LEU A 290 6.26 -31.60 10.26
C LEU A 290 5.61 -30.69 9.20
N PHE A 291 4.76 -31.26 8.35
CA PHE A 291 4.11 -30.59 7.22
C PHE A 291 2.59 -30.60 7.38
N LEU A 292 1.95 -29.58 6.82
CA LEU A 292 0.53 -29.62 6.50
C LEU A 292 0.36 -30.40 5.20
N ASN A 293 0.14 -31.70 5.30
CA ASN A 293 -0.09 -32.53 4.12
C ASN A 293 -1.56 -32.44 3.71
N VAL A 294 -1.84 -31.94 2.51
CA VAL A 294 -3.18 -31.87 1.93
C VAL A 294 -3.30 -32.92 0.83
N LYS A 295 -4.16 -33.92 1.04
CA LYS A 295 -4.40 -34.99 0.07
C LYS A 295 -5.75 -34.79 -0.60
N VAL A 296 -5.74 -34.60 -1.93
CA VAL A 296 -6.94 -34.21 -2.68
C VAL A 296 -7.10 -35.03 -3.96
N ARG A 297 -8.34 -35.27 -4.37
CA ARG A 297 -8.68 -35.84 -5.68
C ARG A 297 -9.06 -34.72 -6.63
N ARG A 298 -8.60 -34.79 -7.90
CA ARG A 298 -8.91 -33.77 -8.92
C ARG A 298 -10.42 -33.54 -9.10
N MET A 299 -11.20 -34.63 -9.07
CA MET A 299 -12.67 -34.57 -9.24
C MET A 299 -13.42 -33.99 -8.03
N HIS A 300 -12.79 -33.94 -6.86
CA HIS A 300 -13.42 -33.53 -5.60
C HIS A 300 -12.59 -32.47 -4.88
N LEU A 301 -12.03 -31.54 -5.66
CA LEU A 301 -10.99 -30.63 -5.21
C LEU A 301 -11.44 -29.76 -4.03
N VAL A 302 -12.59 -29.09 -4.16
CA VAL A 302 -13.11 -28.18 -3.12
C VAL A 302 -13.51 -28.94 -1.86
N SER A 303 -14.28 -30.02 -1.98
CA SER A 303 -14.74 -30.80 -0.83
C SER A 303 -13.58 -31.45 -0.07
N ASP A 304 -12.62 -32.05 -0.78
CA ASP A 304 -11.46 -32.68 -0.14
C ASP A 304 -10.59 -31.62 0.55
N SER A 305 -10.41 -30.46 -0.08
CA SER A 305 -9.65 -29.35 0.50
C SER A 305 -10.32 -28.77 1.75
N LEU A 306 -11.64 -28.60 1.73
CA LEU A 306 -12.43 -28.14 2.87
C LEU A 306 -12.29 -29.11 4.05
N ASP A 307 -12.44 -30.41 3.78
CA ASP A 307 -12.32 -31.48 4.76
C ASP A 307 -10.91 -31.53 5.37
N GLU A 308 -9.87 -31.51 4.54
CA GLU A 308 -8.48 -31.58 4.98
C GLU A 308 -8.09 -30.39 5.86
N LEU A 309 -8.41 -29.16 5.43
CA LEU A 309 -8.09 -27.95 6.18
C LEU A 309 -8.93 -27.81 7.46
N THR A 310 -10.18 -28.29 7.44
CA THR A 310 -11.03 -28.32 8.63
C THR A 310 -10.55 -29.33 9.67
N ARG A 311 -10.14 -30.53 9.24
CA ARG A 311 -9.59 -31.55 10.14
C ARG A 311 -8.22 -31.14 10.70
N LYS A 312 -7.41 -30.44 9.92
CA LYS A 312 -6.02 -30.08 10.24
C LYS A 312 -5.84 -28.63 10.70
N ARG A 313 -6.85 -28.04 11.35
CA ARG A 313 -6.83 -26.64 11.82
C ARG A 313 -5.59 -26.27 12.66
N ALA A 314 -5.13 -27.18 13.51
CA ALA A 314 -3.94 -26.96 14.34
C ALA A 314 -2.62 -26.96 13.54
N ASP A 315 -2.63 -27.59 12.35
CA ASP A 315 -1.47 -27.74 11.48
C ASP A 315 -1.41 -26.68 10.38
N LEU A 316 -2.38 -25.75 10.31
CA LEU A 316 -2.48 -24.73 9.24
C LEU A 316 -1.23 -23.86 9.11
N LYS A 317 -0.49 -23.71 10.21
CA LYS A 317 0.75 -22.95 10.29
C LYS A 317 2.01 -23.82 10.12
N LYS A 318 1.90 -25.04 9.58
CA LYS A 318 3.04 -25.86 9.14
C LYS A 318 3.30 -25.65 7.65
N LYS A 319 4.49 -26.04 7.19
CA LYS A 319 4.85 -25.98 5.77
C LYS A 319 3.88 -26.83 4.94
N LEU A 320 3.25 -26.22 3.94
CA LEU A 320 2.25 -26.88 3.09
C LEU A 320 2.90 -27.89 2.14
N LYS A 321 2.26 -29.04 1.97
CA LYS A 321 2.62 -30.06 0.98
C LYS A 321 1.35 -30.66 0.39
N VAL A 322 1.18 -30.57 -0.92
CA VAL A 322 0.00 -31.08 -1.62
C VAL A 322 0.33 -32.43 -2.27
N THR A 323 -0.63 -33.35 -2.25
CA THR A 323 -0.54 -34.62 -2.99
C THR A 323 -1.87 -34.93 -3.68
N PHE A 324 -1.84 -35.09 -5.00
CA PHE A 324 -2.99 -35.59 -5.76
C PHE A 324 -3.07 -37.12 -5.61
N VAL A 325 -4.23 -37.61 -5.18
CA VAL A 325 -4.44 -39.04 -4.95
C VAL A 325 -4.35 -39.80 -6.27
N GLY A 326 -3.45 -40.79 -6.35
CA GLY A 326 -3.23 -41.60 -7.55
C GLY A 326 -2.12 -41.09 -8.47
N GLU A 327 -1.49 -39.95 -8.16
CA GLU A 327 -0.41 -39.38 -8.95
C GLU A 327 0.95 -39.52 -8.26
N ALA A 328 1.97 -39.94 -9.02
CA ALA A 328 3.34 -39.98 -8.53
C ALA A 328 3.96 -38.58 -8.64
N GLY A 329 4.23 -37.93 -7.51
CA GLY A 329 4.85 -36.61 -7.50
C GLY A 329 5.39 -36.23 -6.13
N LEU A 330 6.60 -35.68 -6.09
CA LEU A 330 7.14 -35.02 -4.91
C LEU A 330 6.90 -33.52 -5.06
N ASP A 331 6.12 -32.96 -4.14
CA ASP A 331 5.83 -31.53 -4.14
C ASP A 331 7.06 -30.72 -3.74
N MET A 332 7.70 -30.12 -4.73
CA MET A 332 8.76 -29.11 -4.57
C MET A 332 8.22 -27.68 -4.77
N GLY A 333 6.89 -27.49 -4.64
CA GLY A 333 6.17 -26.24 -4.82
C GLY A 333 5.23 -26.23 -6.02
N GLY A 334 5.51 -27.04 -7.05
CA GLY A 334 4.71 -27.10 -8.27
C GLY A 334 3.30 -27.64 -8.06
N LEU A 335 3.14 -28.72 -7.27
CA LEU A 335 1.82 -29.29 -6.98
C LEU A 335 1.01 -28.37 -6.06
N THR A 336 1.67 -27.69 -5.12
CA THR A 336 1.02 -26.66 -4.30
C THR A 336 0.50 -25.50 -5.17
N LYS A 337 1.31 -24.99 -6.12
CA LYS A 337 0.89 -23.91 -7.02
C LYS A 337 -0.29 -24.33 -7.89
N GLU A 338 -0.24 -25.56 -8.44
CA GLU A 338 -1.34 -26.13 -9.23
C GLU A 338 -2.63 -26.26 -8.42
N TRP A 339 -2.54 -26.77 -7.18
CA TRP A 339 -3.70 -26.90 -6.29
C TRP A 339 -4.39 -25.57 -6.02
N PHE A 340 -3.64 -24.51 -5.71
CA PHE A 340 -4.20 -23.17 -5.56
C PHE A 340 -4.88 -22.69 -6.84
N LEU A 341 -4.21 -22.83 -7.99
CA LEU A 341 -4.76 -22.39 -9.28
C LEU A 341 -6.10 -23.07 -9.60
N LEU A 342 -6.18 -24.40 -9.44
CA LEU A 342 -7.39 -25.16 -9.74
C LEU A 342 -8.52 -24.83 -8.75
N LEU A 343 -8.22 -24.69 -7.45
CA LEU A 343 -9.21 -24.35 -6.43
C LEU A 343 -9.82 -22.96 -6.66
N ILE A 344 -8.97 -21.95 -6.87
CA ILE A 344 -9.44 -20.59 -7.09
C ILE A 344 -10.29 -20.53 -8.37
N ARG A 345 -9.86 -21.17 -9.46
CA ARG A 345 -10.66 -21.22 -10.69
C ARG A 345 -12.04 -21.85 -10.46
N GLN A 346 -12.13 -22.94 -9.71
CA GLN A 346 -13.42 -23.62 -9.44
C GLN A 346 -14.34 -22.79 -8.54
N ILE A 347 -13.81 -22.16 -7.48
CA ILE A 347 -14.61 -21.40 -6.51
C ILE A 347 -15.18 -20.10 -7.10
N PHE A 348 -14.43 -19.46 -7.99
CA PHE A 348 -14.82 -18.20 -8.61
C PHE A 348 -15.62 -18.37 -9.91
N GLN A 349 -16.00 -19.61 -10.27
CA GLN A 349 -16.94 -19.85 -11.35
C GLN A 349 -18.32 -19.29 -10.99
N PRO A 350 -19.04 -18.65 -11.94
CA PRO A 350 -20.39 -18.13 -11.70
C PRO A 350 -21.37 -19.18 -11.17
N ASP A 351 -21.26 -20.42 -11.67
CA ASP A 351 -22.12 -21.54 -11.30
C ASP A 351 -21.92 -22.01 -9.85
N TYR A 352 -20.77 -21.69 -9.24
CA TYR A 352 -20.52 -22.01 -7.83
C TYR A 352 -21.31 -21.10 -6.88
N GLY A 353 -21.61 -19.87 -7.29
CA GLY A 353 -22.55 -18.97 -6.59
C GLY A 353 -22.01 -18.25 -5.34
N MET A 354 -20.74 -18.45 -4.94
CA MET A 354 -20.14 -17.76 -3.79
C MET A 354 -19.81 -16.28 -4.06
N PHE A 355 -19.36 -16.00 -5.28
CA PHE A 355 -18.93 -14.66 -5.69
C PHE A 355 -19.59 -14.28 -7.01
N THR A 356 -19.97 -13.01 -7.14
CA THR A 356 -20.51 -12.42 -8.36
C THR A 356 -19.39 -11.68 -9.09
N TYR A 357 -19.23 -11.97 -10.39
CA TYR A 357 -18.29 -11.24 -11.24
C TYR A 357 -18.97 -9.99 -11.82
N HIS A 358 -18.46 -8.81 -11.47
CA HIS A 358 -18.90 -7.54 -12.02
C HIS A 358 -18.09 -7.24 -13.28
N LYS A 359 -18.77 -7.24 -14.45
CA LYS A 359 -18.12 -7.07 -15.76
C LYS A 359 -17.51 -5.68 -15.93
N ASP A 360 -18.16 -4.64 -15.41
CA ASP A 360 -17.74 -3.24 -15.61
C ASP A 360 -16.49 -2.88 -14.81
N SER A 361 -16.32 -3.48 -13.63
CA SER A 361 -15.18 -3.28 -12.73
C SER A 361 -14.14 -4.40 -12.81
N HIS A 362 -14.41 -5.46 -13.58
CA HIS A 362 -13.58 -6.67 -13.70
C HIS A 362 -13.16 -7.29 -12.35
N CYS A 363 -14.03 -7.21 -11.35
CA CYS A 363 -13.77 -7.72 -10.00
C CYS A 363 -14.84 -8.73 -9.56
N HIS A 364 -14.46 -9.58 -8.62
CA HIS A 364 -15.37 -10.46 -7.91
C HIS A 364 -15.83 -9.77 -6.63
N TRP A 365 -17.10 -9.95 -6.28
CA TRP A 365 -17.67 -9.50 -5.01
C TRP A 365 -18.47 -10.62 -4.34
N PHE A 366 -18.65 -10.53 -3.04
CA PHE A 366 -19.38 -11.53 -2.26
C PHE A 366 -20.84 -11.57 -2.71
N SER A 367 -21.34 -12.77 -2.98
CA SER A 367 -22.76 -12.97 -3.22
C SER A 367 -23.55 -12.66 -1.94
N SER A 368 -24.59 -11.84 -2.06
CA SER A 368 -25.52 -11.53 -0.97
C SER A 368 -26.54 -12.65 -0.74
N LEU A 369 -26.52 -13.70 -1.56
CA LEU A 369 -27.39 -14.86 -1.40
C LEU A 369 -27.16 -15.49 -0.02
N ASN A 370 -28.25 -15.67 0.71
CA ASN A 370 -28.22 -16.35 1.98
C ASN A 370 -27.81 -17.82 1.76
N CYS A 371 -26.71 -18.22 2.39
CA CYS A 371 -26.24 -19.60 2.41
C CYS A 371 -26.36 -20.15 3.82
N ASP A 372 -26.80 -21.40 3.95
CA ASP A 372 -26.91 -22.09 5.24
C ASP A 372 -25.55 -22.41 5.86
N ASN A 373 -24.49 -22.48 5.05
CA ASN A 373 -23.15 -22.83 5.49
C ASN A 373 -22.08 -21.84 5.00
N TYR A 374 -21.41 -21.18 5.95
CA TYR A 374 -20.32 -20.23 5.66
C TYR A 374 -18.92 -20.87 5.69
N SER A 375 -18.82 -22.21 5.78
CA SER A 375 -17.53 -22.90 5.84
C SER A 375 -16.67 -22.70 4.60
N GLU A 376 -17.29 -22.55 3.43
CA GLU A 376 -16.59 -22.32 2.17
C GLU A 376 -15.98 -20.92 2.13
N PHE A 377 -16.68 -19.89 2.62
CA PHE A 377 -16.08 -18.55 2.76
C PHE A 377 -14.88 -18.59 3.70
N ARG A 378 -14.97 -19.33 4.81
CA ARG A 378 -13.83 -19.57 5.70
C ARG A 378 -12.69 -20.32 5.00
N LEU A 379 -12.99 -21.27 4.12
CA LEU A 379 -11.98 -21.95 3.29
C LEU A 379 -11.26 -20.94 2.39
N VAL A 380 -11.98 -20.12 1.64
CA VAL A 380 -11.36 -19.10 0.75
C VAL A 380 -10.47 -18.15 1.55
N GLY A 381 -10.93 -17.73 2.72
CA GLY A 381 -10.11 -16.95 3.65
C GLY A 381 -8.82 -17.69 4.03
N ALA A 382 -8.92 -18.95 4.44
CA ALA A 382 -7.77 -19.76 4.82
C ALA A 382 -6.82 -20.00 3.63
N LEU A 383 -7.33 -20.16 2.40
CA LEU A 383 -6.52 -20.26 1.19
C LEU A 383 -5.72 -18.98 0.94
N MET A 384 -6.36 -17.81 1.06
CA MET A 384 -5.65 -16.53 0.98
C MET A 384 -4.59 -16.38 2.07
N GLY A 385 -4.90 -16.82 3.30
CA GLY A 385 -3.93 -16.83 4.39
C GLY A 385 -2.75 -17.76 4.12
N LEU A 386 -3.01 -18.99 3.66
CA LEU A 386 -1.97 -19.95 3.27
C LEU A 386 -1.11 -19.42 2.12
N ALA A 387 -1.70 -18.70 1.16
CA ALA A 387 -0.97 -18.13 0.05
C ALA A 387 0.05 -17.08 0.53
N VAL A 388 -0.37 -16.12 1.38
CA VAL A 388 0.55 -15.15 2.00
C VAL A 388 1.60 -15.86 2.85
N TYR A 389 1.20 -16.84 3.64
CA TYR A 389 2.08 -17.58 4.57
C TYR A 389 3.12 -18.45 3.85
N ASN A 390 2.87 -18.86 2.61
CA ASN A 390 3.80 -19.64 1.78
C ASN A 390 4.42 -18.81 0.63
N SER A 391 4.23 -17.48 0.62
CA SER A 391 4.72 -16.58 -0.44
C SER A 391 4.25 -16.96 -1.85
N ILE A 392 2.99 -17.39 -1.98
CA ILE A 392 2.35 -17.77 -3.24
C ILE A 392 1.34 -16.68 -3.62
N THR A 393 1.35 -16.27 -4.88
CA THR A 393 0.34 -15.36 -5.42
C THR A 393 -0.88 -16.12 -5.94
N LEU A 394 -2.06 -15.53 -5.75
CA LEU A 394 -3.35 -16.06 -6.19
C LEU A 394 -3.91 -15.19 -7.32
N ASP A 395 -4.54 -15.83 -8.30
CA ASP A 395 -5.27 -15.14 -9.36
C ASP A 395 -6.68 -14.77 -8.89
N ILE A 396 -6.74 -13.84 -7.93
CA ILE A 396 -7.99 -13.31 -7.37
C ILE A 396 -8.10 -11.84 -7.70
N ARG A 397 -9.30 -11.41 -8.07
CA ARG A 397 -9.61 -10.00 -8.41
C ARG A 397 -10.63 -9.44 -7.43
N PHE A 398 -10.20 -9.11 -6.22
CA PHE A 398 -11.05 -8.40 -5.27
C PHE A 398 -10.81 -6.88 -5.33
N PRO A 399 -11.84 -6.06 -5.08
CA PRO A 399 -11.68 -4.62 -4.93
C PRO A 399 -10.94 -4.28 -3.62
N LEU A 400 -10.26 -3.12 -3.58
CA LEU A 400 -9.44 -2.70 -2.45
C LEU A 400 -10.18 -2.71 -1.10
N CYS A 401 -11.49 -2.44 -1.09
CA CYS A 401 -12.31 -2.46 0.11
C CYS A 401 -12.38 -3.85 0.78
N CYS A 402 -12.19 -4.94 0.02
CA CYS A 402 -12.07 -6.29 0.59
C CYS A 402 -10.86 -6.37 1.55
N TYR A 403 -9.71 -5.85 1.13
CA TYR A 403 -8.49 -5.85 1.95
C TYR A 403 -8.57 -4.86 3.12
N LYS A 404 -9.26 -3.72 2.95
CA LYS A 404 -9.59 -2.80 4.07
C LYS A 404 -10.38 -3.53 5.15
N LYS A 405 -11.41 -4.28 4.76
CA LYS A 405 -12.24 -5.07 5.68
C LYS A 405 -11.44 -6.21 6.33
N LEU A 406 -10.55 -6.88 5.61
CA LEU A 406 -9.65 -7.91 6.18
C LEU A 406 -8.74 -7.37 7.30
N LEU A 407 -8.34 -6.10 7.22
CA LEU A 407 -7.54 -5.41 8.23
C LEU A 407 -8.38 -4.68 9.28
N SER A 408 -9.69 -4.93 9.36
CA SER A 408 -10.59 -4.24 10.29
C SER A 408 -11.25 -5.23 11.27
N PRO A 409 -10.62 -5.54 12.43
CA PRO A 409 -9.25 -5.17 12.83
C PRO A 409 -8.18 -6.11 12.24
N PRO A 410 -6.89 -5.73 12.22
CA PRO A 410 -5.81 -6.54 11.66
C PRO A 410 -5.39 -7.70 12.58
N ILE A 411 -5.87 -7.70 13.83
CA ILE A 411 -5.70 -8.79 14.79
C ILE A 411 -7.08 -9.20 15.27
N VAL A 412 -7.35 -10.50 15.26
CA VAL A 412 -8.61 -11.06 15.74
C VAL A 412 -8.82 -10.69 17.22
N PRO A 413 -9.94 -10.03 17.57
CA PRO A 413 -10.25 -9.73 18.96
C PRO A 413 -10.39 -11.00 19.79
N CYS A 414 -9.98 -10.94 21.06
CA CYS A 414 -10.18 -12.03 22.01
C CYS A 414 -11.67 -12.28 22.30
N ASP A 415 -12.49 -11.21 22.28
CA ASP A 415 -13.93 -11.30 22.44
C ASP A 415 -14.59 -11.63 21.09
N LEU A 416 -15.20 -12.81 21.02
CA LEU A 416 -15.89 -13.32 19.83
C LEU A 416 -17.14 -12.51 19.45
N ASN A 417 -17.66 -11.67 20.35
CA ASN A 417 -18.79 -10.80 20.05
C ASN A 417 -18.39 -9.48 19.38
N THR A 418 -17.10 -9.14 19.38
CA THR A 418 -16.62 -7.92 18.72
C THR A 418 -16.77 -8.08 17.20
N PRO A 419 -17.44 -7.15 16.51
CA PRO A 419 -17.62 -7.27 15.07
C PRO A 419 -16.28 -7.15 14.34
N VAL A 420 -16.08 -8.05 13.37
CA VAL A 420 -14.89 -8.10 12.51
C VAL A 420 -15.27 -7.96 11.05
N GLY A 421 -14.33 -7.56 10.21
CA GLY A 421 -14.55 -7.45 8.77
C GLY A 421 -15.42 -6.25 8.37
N ILE A 422 -15.59 -5.26 9.25
CA ILE A 422 -16.34 -4.03 8.97
C ILE A 422 -15.33 -2.93 8.71
N GLY A 423 -15.25 -2.46 7.46
CA GLY A 423 -14.32 -1.40 7.06
C GLY A 423 -15.01 -0.05 6.99
N ASN A 424 -14.25 1.03 7.16
CA ASN A 424 -14.69 2.36 6.78
C ASN A 424 -14.71 2.45 5.24
N VAL A 425 -15.92 2.46 4.66
CA VAL A 425 -16.17 2.39 3.22
C VAL A 425 -16.75 3.70 2.72
N THR A 426 -16.35 4.11 1.51
CA THR A 426 -16.83 5.34 0.87
C THR A 426 -17.49 5.05 -0.47
N ILE A 427 -18.13 6.08 -1.06
CA ILE A 427 -18.68 5.97 -2.42
C ILE A 427 -17.60 5.65 -3.46
N ASP A 428 -16.35 6.05 -3.23
CA ASP A 428 -15.21 5.69 -4.09
C ASP A 428 -14.92 4.18 -4.03
N ASP A 429 -15.08 3.56 -2.85
CA ASP A 429 -14.98 2.11 -2.72
C ASP A 429 -16.13 1.43 -3.46
N LEU A 430 -17.36 1.95 -3.37
CA LEU A 430 -18.50 1.45 -4.13
C LEU A 430 -18.26 1.55 -5.64
N CYS A 431 -17.70 2.66 -6.13
CA CYS A 431 -17.38 2.86 -7.54
C CYS A 431 -16.45 1.78 -8.10
N ARG A 432 -15.53 1.26 -7.27
CA ARG A 432 -14.64 0.15 -7.68
C ARG A 432 -15.31 -1.21 -7.72
N VAL A 433 -16.49 -1.37 -7.11
CA VAL A 433 -17.27 -2.63 -7.15
C VAL A 433 -18.40 -2.52 -8.17
N MET A 434 -19.24 -1.50 -8.00
CA MET A 434 -20.48 -1.24 -8.75
C MET A 434 -20.45 0.21 -9.30
N PRO A 435 -19.74 0.45 -10.41
CA PRO A 435 -19.52 1.80 -10.94
C PRO A 435 -20.80 2.52 -11.36
N GLU A 436 -21.74 1.83 -12.01
CA GLU A 436 -23.02 2.41 -12.45
C GLU A 436 -23.87 2.89 -11.26
N LEU A 437 -23.97 2.07 -10.21
CA LEU A 437 -24.69 2.45 -9.00
C LEU A 437 -24.02 3.63 -8.29
N ALA A 438 -22.69 3.61 -8.18
CA ALA A 438 -21.94 4.73 -7.62
C ALA A 438 -22.13 6.02 -8.44
N HIS A 439 -22.26 5.92 -9.76
CA HIS A 439 -22.56 7.06 -10.62
C HIS A 439 -23.93 7.66 -10.27
N GLY A 440 -24.99 6.85 -10.22
CA GLY A 440 -26.34 7.34 -9.86
C GLY A 440 -26.41 7.94 -8.44
N LEU A 441 -25.70 7.37 -7.47
CA LEU A 441 -25.60 7.94 -6.13
C LEU A 441 -24.82 9.26 -6.11
N ASN A 442 -23.81 9.42 -6.96
CA ASN A 442 -23.12 10.71 -7.12
C ASN A 442 -24.02 11.76 -7.78
N GLU A 443 -24.84 11.38 -8.76
CA GLU A 443 -25.85 12.27 -9.35
C GLU A 443 -26.86 12.74 -8.30
N LEU A 444 -27.34 11.84 -7.43
CA LEU A 444 -28.19 12.20 -6.30
C LEU A 444 -27.51 13.23 -5.37
N LEU A 445 -26.21 13.05 -5.09
CA LEU A 445 -25.43 13.97 -4.25
C LEU A 445 -25.20 15.34 -4.88
N SER A 446 -25.06 15.42 -6.21
CA SER A 446 -24.82 16.66 -6.94
C SER A 446 -26.10 17.33 -7.46
N TYR A 447 -27.25 16.68 -7.34
CA TYR A 447 -28.52 17.20 -7.84
C TYR A 447 -28.88 18.58 -7.26
N GLU A 448 -29.26 19.51 -8.11
CA GLU A 448 -29.61 20.89 -7.72
C GLU A 448 -31.12 21.10 -7.49
N GLY A 449 -31.98 20.20 -8.01
CA GLY A 449 -33.44 20.26 -7.86
C GLY A 449 -33.96 19.73 -6.52
N ASN A 450 -35.25 19.43 -6.45
CA ASN A 450 -35.90 18.93 -5.23
C ASN A 450 -35.81 17.41 -5.16
N VAL A 451 -34.90 16.89 -4.34
CA VAL A 451 -34.63 15.44 -4.27
C VAL A 451 -35.89 14.64 -3.88
N GLU A 452 -36.73 15.17 -2.99
CA GLU A 452 -37.91 14.45 -2.49
C GLU A 452 -38.98 14.31 -3.58
N GLU A 453 -39.25 15.40 -4.30
CA GLU A 453 -40.27 15.47 -5.35
C GLU A 453 -39.82 14.88 -6.69
N ASP A 454 -38.50 14.83 -6.96
CA ASP A 454 -37.99 14.35 -8.24
C ASP A 454 -37.63 12.85 -8.19
N PHE A 455 -37.10 12.36 -7.06
CA PHE A 455 -36.65 10.96 -6.93
C PHE A 455 -37.64 10.04 -6.21
N TYR A 456 -38.58 10.58 -5.42
CA TYR A 456 -39.57 9.82 -4.64
C TYR A 456 -38.98 8.60 -3.90
N SER A 457 -37.76 8.73 -3.39
CA SER A 457 -37.03 7.65 -2.73
C SER A 457 -37.16 7.75 -1.22
N THR A 458 -37.13 6.61 -0.53
CA THR A 458 -37.13 6.54 0.94
C THR A 458 -35.86 5.86 1.43
N PHE A 459 -35.63 5.79 2.74
CA PHE A 459 -34.50 5.06 3.34
C PHE A 459 -34.69 3.53 3.32
N GLN A 460 -35.46 3.00 2.38
CA GLN A 460 -35.63 1.58 2.11
C GLN A 460 -35.03 1.24 0.75
N VAL A 461 -34.22 0.19 0.70
CA VAL A 461 -33.57 -0.30 -0.53
C VAL A 461 -34.03 -1.71 -0.87
N PHE A 462 -33.91 -2.07 -2.14
CA PHE A 462 -34.37 -3.35 -2.66
C PHE A 462 -33.20 -4.19 -3.16
N GLN A 463 -33.23 -5.49 -2.88
CA GLN A 463 -32.23 -6.44 -3.37
C GLN A 463 -32.93 -7.71 -3.87
N GLU A 464 -32.52 -8.19 -5.03
CA GLU A 464 -32.99 -9.45 -5.59
C GLU A 464 -32.20 -10.63 -5.00
N GLU A 465 -32.89 -11.56 -4.36
CA GLU A 465 -32.34 -12.81 -3.84
C GLU A 465 -33.14 -13.99 -4.41
N PHE A 466 -32.51 -14.84 -5.23
CA PHE A 466 -33.16 -15.99 -5.88
C PHE A 466 -34.44 -15.64 -6.66
N GLY A 467 -34.45 -14.49 -7.35
CA GLY A 467 -35.63 -14.02 -8.09
C GLY A 467 -36.72 -13.38 -7.22
N VAL A 468 -36.49 -13.25 -5.90
CA VAL A 468 -37.39 -12.57 -4.98
C VAL A 468 -36.80 -11.23 -4.55
N ILE A 469 -37.54 -10.15 -4.78
CA ILE A 469 -37.15 -8.81 -4.32
C ILE A 469 -37.43 -8.70 -2.83
N LYS A 470 -36.39 -8.44 -2.03
CA LYS A 470 -36.48 -8.16 -0.60
C LYS A 470 -36.24 -6.67 -0.33
N CYS A 471 -36.95 -6.13 0.65
CA CYS A 471 -36.83 -4.76 1.09
C CYS A 471 -36.00 -4.68 2.38
N TYR A 472 -35.10 -3.70 2.45
CA TYR A 472 -34.20 -3.47 3.57
C TYR A 472 -34.25 -2.01 3.99
N ASP A 473 -34.63 -1.77 5.24
CA ASP A 473 -34.59 -0.44 5.84
C ASP A 473 -33.13 -0.08 6.22
N LEU A 474 -32.60 0.99 5.65
CA LEU A 474 -31.25 1.48 5.93
C LEU A 474 -31.11 2.06 7.36
N LYS A 475 -32.23 2.56 7.89
CA LYS A 475 -32.40 3.03 9.27
C LYS A 475 -33.81 2.71 9.78
N PRO A 476 -34.06 2.70 11.10
CA PRO A 476 -35.36 2.31 11.65
C PRO A 476 -36.53 3.11 11.04
N GLY A 477 -37.53 2.41 10.48
CA GLY A 477 -38.67 3.03 9.81
C GLY A 477 -38.31 3.68 8.47
N GLY A 478 -37.30 3.14 7.78
CA GLY A 478 -36.76 3.70 6.54
C GLY A 478 -37.79 3.79 5.41
N ASP A 479 -38.78 2.90 5.42
CA ASP A 479 -39.94 2.89 4.51
C ASP A 479 -40.74 4.20 4.51
N LYS A 480 -40.76 4.92 5.64
CA LYS A 480 -41.55 6.15 5.84
C LYS A 480 -40.73 7.43 5.78
N ILE A 481 -39.41 7.33 5.68
CA ILE A 481 -38.52 8.50 5.73
C ILE A 481 -38.11 8.84 4.30
N PRO A 482 -38.60 9.96 3.72
CA PRO A 482 -38.21 10.38 2.38
C PRO A 482 -36.75 10.85 2.34
N VAL A 483 -36.12 10.67 1.18
CA VAL A 483 -34.80 11.22 0.88
C VAL A 483 -34.97 12.65 0.39
N THR A 484 -34.28 13.60 1.03
CA THR A 484 -34.35 15.04 0.78
C THR A 484 -32.96 15.61 0.52
N ASN A 485 -32.87 16.86 0.06
CA ASN A 485 -31.57 17.54 -0.16
C ASN A 485 -30.70 17.61 1.11
N GLU A 486 -31.32 17.66 2.29
CA GLU A 486 -30.64 17.73 3.59
C GLU A 486 -30.08 16.38 4.02
N ASN A 487 -30.84 15.28 3.81
CA ASN A 487 -30.49 13.95 4.32
C ASN A 487 -29.85 13.02 3.26
N ARG A 488 -29.77 13.42 1.99
CA ARG A 488 -29.19 12.60 0.90
C ARG A 488 -27.77 12.08 1.18
N LYS A 489 -26.95 12.86 1.89
CA LYS A 489 -25.60 12.43 2.28
C LYS A 489 -25.63 11.24 3.23
N GLU A 490 -26.54 11.28 4.20
CA GLU A 490 -26.79 10.17 5.14
C GLU A 490 -27.33 8.94 4.39
N TYR A 491 -28.30 9.13 3.48
CA TYR A 491 -28.86 8.06 2.65
C TYR A 491 -27.75 7.33 1.88
N VAL A 492 -26.92 8.07 1.15
CA VAL A 492 -25.81 7.50 0.38
C VAL A 492 -24.80 6.78 1.27
N GLN A 493 -24.44 7.37 2.42
CA GLN A 493 -23.52 6.73 3.37
C GLN A 493 -24.07 5.40 3.90
N LEU A 494 -25.35 5.37 4.30
CA LEU A 494 -25.99 4.15 4.79
C LEU A 494 -26.17 3.10 3.70
N TYR A 495 -26.44 3.52 2.45
CA TYR A 495 -26.58 2.61 1.32
C TYR A 495 -25.23 1.96 0.97
N VAL A 496 -24.15 2.73 0.93
CA VAL A 496 -22.78 2.20 0.75
C VAL A 496 -22.42 1.21 1.87
N ASP A 497 -22.68 1.57 3.13
CA ASP A 497 -22.45 0.68 4.28
C ASP A 497 -23.30 -0.60 4.21
N PHE A 498 -24.55 -0.50 3.77
CA PHE A 498 -25.40 -1.66 3.58
C PHE A 498 -24.83 -2.64 2.56
N LEU A 499 -24.42 -2.16 1.38
CA LEU A 499 -23.90 -3.00 0.31
C LEU A 499 -22.52 -3.59 0.60
N LEU A 500 -21.61 -2.80 1.18
CA LEU A 500 -20.21 -3.21 1.35
C LEU A 500 -19.92 -3.83 2.73
N ASN A 501 -20.78 -3.60 3.74
CA ASN A 501 -20.63 -4.18 5.07
C ASN A 501 -21.81 -5.08 5.46
N LYS A 502 -23.03 -4.54 5.60
CA LYS A 502 -24.13 -5.24 6.29
C LYS A 502 -24.66 -6.45 5.53
N SER A 503 -24.93 -6.30 4.23
CA SER A 503 -25.55 -7.34 3.39
C SER A 503 -24.72 -8.62 3.27
N ILE A 504 -23.39 -8.50 3.36
CA ILE A 504 -22.44 -9.62 3.23
C ILE A 504 -21.74 -9.97 4.55
N TYR A 505 -22.21 -9.43 5.69
CA TYR A 505 -21.46 -9.47 6.94
C TYR A 505 -21.12 -10.91 7.38
N LYS A 506 -22.07 -11.84 7.30
CA LYS A 506 -21.87 -13.23 7.74
C LYS A 506 -20.85 -13.97 6.85
N GLN A 507 -20.97 -13.82 5.54
CA GLN A 507 -20.07 -14.37 4.54
C GLN A 507 -18.65 -13.82 4.76
N PHE A 508 -18.54 -12.49 4.90
CA PHE A 508 -17.26 -11.82 5.08
C PHE A 508 -16.63 -12.15 6.44
N ALA A 509 -17.39 -12.25 7.52
CA ALA A 509 -16.86 -12.62 8.83
C ALA A 509 -16.26 -14.03 8.82
N ALA A 510 -16.92 -15.00 8.18
CA ALA A 510 -16.37 -16.34 8.01
C ALA A 510 -15.06 -16.32 7.21
N PHE A 511 -15.03 -15.57 6.11
CA PHE A 511 -13.84 -15.33 5.30
C PHE A 511 -12.69 -14.67 6.09
N TYR A 512 -13.00 -13.63 6.87
CA TYR A 512 -12.05 -12.97 7.78
C TYR A 512 -11.41 -13.95 8.76
N TYR A 513 -12.23 -14.77 9.44
CA TYR A 513 -11.69 -15.77 10.38
C TYR A 513 -10.87 -16.85 9.68
N GLY A 514 -11.20 -17.18 8.42
CA GLY A 514 -10.39 -18.05 7.58
C GLY A 514 -9.00 -17.48 7.36
N PHE A 515 -8.92 -16.23 6.88
CA PHE A 515 -7.66 -15.54 6.60
C PHE A 515 -6.78 -15.44 7.85
N HIS A 516 -7.36 -14.97 8.96
CA HIS A 516 -6.64 -14.80 10.22
C HIS A 516 -6.28 -16.12 10.90
N SER A 517 -6.92 -17.25 10.58
CA SER A 517 -6.53 -18.55 11.14
C SER A 517 -5.09 -18.95 10.77
N VAL A 518 -4.57 -18.42 9.66
CA VAL A 518 -3.21 -18.66 9.18
C VAL A 518 -2.33 -17.43 9.42
N CYS A 519 -2.80 -16.25 9.03
CA CYS A 519 -2.02 -15.02 9.07
C CYS A 519 -2.09 -14.25 10.40
N ALA A 520 -2.60 -14.83 11.50
CA ALA A 520 -2.57 -14.19 12.82
C ALA A 520 -1.13 -13.96 13.31
N SER A 521 -0.57 -12.80 12.97
CA SER A 521 0.74 -12.28 13.36
C SER A 521 0.70 -10.76 13.45
N TYR A 522 1.52 -10.19 14.33
CA TYR A 522 1.71 -8.74 14.43
C TYR A 522 2.27 -8.14 13.13
N ALA A 523 2.89 -8.94 12.25
CA ALA A 523 3.37 -8.50 10.95
C ALA A 523 2.24 -7.92 10.07
N LEU A 524 0.99 -8.38 10.23
CA LEU A 524 -0.16 -7.81 9.51
C LEU A 524 -0.44 -6.35 9.89
N MET A 525 -0.09 -5.93 11.11
CA MET A 525 -0.26 -4.53 11.55
C MET A 525 0.66 -3.56 10.79
N LEU A 526 1.72 -4.08 10.16
CA LEU A 526 2.64 -3.27 9.37
C LEU A 526 2.08 -2.96 7.97
N LEU A 527 1.04 -3.67 7.54
CA LEU A 527 0.53 -3.62 6.18
C LEU A 527 -0.62 -2.63 6.01
N ARG A 528 -0.62 -1.99 4.84
CA ARG A 528 -1.76 -1.27 4.28
C ARG A 528 -2.65 -2.21 3.45
N PRO A 529 -3.93 -1.88 3.22
CA PRO A 529 -4.81 -2.66 2.34
C PRO A 529 -4.22 -2.93 0.95
N GLU A 530 -3.58 -1.91 0.35
CA GLU A 530 -2.93 -2.00 -0.96
C GLU A 530 -1.75 -3.00 -0.93
N GLU A 531 -1.01 -3.02 0.17
CA GLU A 531 0.11 -3.94 0.38
C GLU A 531 -0.36 -5.39 0.57
N VAL A 532 -1.50 -5.60 1.25
CA VAL A 532 -2.11 -6.94 1.35
C VAL A 532 -2.57 -7.43 -0.03
N GLU A 533 -3.17 -6.57 -0.86
CA GLU A 533 -3.51 -6.93 -2.25
C GLU A 533 -2.25 -7.37 -3.01
N ILE A 534 -1.17 -6.61 -2.93
CA ILE A 534 0.09 -6.92 -3.61
C ILE A 534 0.69 -8.24 -3.10
N LEU A 535 0.61 -8.53 -1.81
CA LEU A 535 1.10 -9.81 -1.24
C LEU A 535 0.26 -11.01 -1.69
N VAL A 536 -1.06 -10.86 -1.78
CA VAL A 536 -1.96 -11.95 -2.18
C VAL A 536 -1.95 -12.14 -3.70
N CYS A 537 -2.07 -11.08 -4.48
CA CYS A 537 -2.33 -11.14 -5.92
C CYS A 537 -1.12 -10.82 -6.78
N GLY A 538 -0.06 -10.24 -6.20
CA GLY A 538 1.06 -9.68 -6.95
C GLY A 538 0.83 -8.24 -7.40
N SER A 539 1.92 -7.61 -7.85
CA SER A 539 1.92 -6.25 -8.38
C SER A 539 1.43 -6.23 -9.84
N PRO A 540 0.60 -5.26 -10.23
CA PRO A 540 0.20 -5.05 -11.63
C PRO A 540 1.27 -4.34 -12.47
N GLU A 541 2.32 -3.79 -11.85
CA GLU A 541 3.37 -3.05 -12.55
C GLU A 541 4.35 -4.00 -13.25
N LEU A 542 4.45 -3.87 -14.57
CA LEU A 542 5.28 -4.73 -15.42
C LEU A 542 6.54 -3.99 -15.87
N ASP A 543 7.71 -4.57 -15.58
CA ASP A 543 9.01 -4.15 -16.12
C ASP A 543 9.61 -5.28 -16.97
N MET A 544 9.26 -5.28 -18.25
CA MET A 544 9.72 -6.31 -19.20
C MET A 544 11.24 -6.31 -19.40
N HIS A 545 11.93 -5.20 -19.14
CA HIS A 545 13.40 -5.17 -19.17
C HIS A 545 13.99 -5.93 -17.99
N ALA A 546 13.41 -5.77 -16.79
CA ALA A 546 13.78 -6.59 -15.64
C ALA A 546 13.52 -8.07 -15.88
N LEU A 547 12.39 -8.44 -16.51
CA LEU A 547 12.09 -9.82 -16.87
C LEU A 547 13.14 -10.41 -17.83
N GLN A 548 13.47 -9.68 -18.89
CA GLN A 548 14.48 -10.07 -19.87
C GLN A 548 15.84 -10.36 -19.22
N LYS A 549 16.25 -9.50 -18.28
CA LYS A 549 17.53 -9.60 -17.58
C LYS A 549 17.65 -10.92 -16.78
N HIS A 550 16.57 -11.32 -16.12
CA HIS A 550 16.53 -12.46 -15.19
C HIS A 550 15.99 -13.76 -15.82
N THR A 551 15.53 -13.72 -17.06
CA THR A 551 15.04 -14.91 -17.77
C THR A 551 16.12 -15.97 -17.93
N GLN A 552 15.75 -17.21 -17.61
CA GLN A 552 16.58 -18.40 -17.80
C GLN A 552 16.26 -19.05 -19.15
N TYR A 553 17.28 -19.60 -19.81
CA TYR A 553 17.15 -20.24 -21.12
C TYR A 553 17.58 -21.69 -21.04
N ASP A 554 16.81 -22.56 -21.67
CA ASP A 554 17.07 -24.00 -21.71
C ASP A 554 16.96 -24.49 -23.14
N GLY A 555 18.05 -25.06 -23.66
CA GLY A 555 18.19 -25.36 -25.09
C GLY A 555 18.34 -24.14 -26.01
N TYR A 556 18.29 -22.91 -25.46
CA TYR A 556 18.59 -21.65 -26.14
C TYR A 556 19.71 -20.88 -25.42
N GLN A 557 20.36 -19.98 -26.14
CA GLN A 557 21.27 -18.97 -25.61
C GLN A 557 20.70 -17.56 -25.78
N LYS A 558 21.09 -16.63 -24.89
CA LYS A 558 20.70 -15.20 -24.99
C LYS A 558 21.03 -14.56 -26.34
N THR A 559 22.03 -15.10 -27.04
CA THR A 559 22.52 -14.63 -28.35
C THR A 559 21.75 -15.20 -29.54
N ASP A 560 20.91 -16.22 -29.34
CA ASP A 560 20.19 -16.86 -30.43
C ASP A 560 19.21 -15.91 -31.11
N LEU A 561 19.10 -16.02 -32.44
CA LEU A 561 18.21 -15.17 -33.24
C LEU A 561 16.75 -15.25 -32.77
N THR A 562 16.28 -16.44 -32.39
CA THR A 562 14.91 -16.63 -31.89
C THR A 562 14.67 -15.84 -30.60
N ILE A 563 15.64 -15.84 -29.67
CA ILE A 563 15.54 -15.14 -28.38
C ILE A 563 15.65 -13.63 -28.55
N ARG A 564 16.54 -13.14 -29.40
CA ARG A 564 16.63 -11.70 -29.72
C ARG A 564 15.32 -11.20 -30.33
N ASN A 565 14.81 -11.92 -31.33
CA ASN A 565 13.52 -11.60 -31.96
C ASN A 565 12.36 -11.65 -30.95
N PHE A 566 12.36 -12.62 -30.03
CA PHE A 566 11.35 -12.71 -28.99
C PHE A 566 11.30 -11.43 -28.15
N TRP A 567 12.44 -11.00 -27.60
CA TRP A 567 12.47 -9.81 -26.76
C TRP A 567 12.18 -8.51 -27.50
N GLU A 568 12.65 -8.37 -28.74
CA GLU A 568 12.24 -7.23 -29.57
C GLU A 568 10.72 -7.17 -29.74
N VAL A 569 10.08 -8.31 -30.00
CA VAL A 569 8.62 -8.38 -30.14
C VAL A 569 7.90 -8.08 -28.82
N VAL A 570 8.36 -8.64 -27.70
CA VAL A 570 7.72 -8.48 -26.38
C VAL A 570 7.88 -7.06 -25.83
N LEU A 571 9.04 -6.41 -26.04
CA LEU A 571 9.26 -5.02 -25.65
C LEU A 571 8.45 -4.03 -26.51
N GLU A 572 8.15 -4.39 -27.77
CA GLU A 572 7.24 -3.62 -28.64
C GLU A 572 5.75 -3.89 -28.37
N PHE A 573 5.39 -4.89 -27.57
CA PHE A 573 3.99 -5.19 -27.28
C PHE A 573 3.32 -4.11 -26.42
N PRO A 574 2.03 -3.79 -26.69
CA PRO A 574 1.23 -3.01 -25.75
C PRO A 574 1.06 -3.76 -24.44
N LEU A 575 0.78 -3.03 -23.36
CA LEU A 575 0.63 -3.56 -22.00
C LEU A 575 -0.36 -4.75 -21.94
N GLU A 576 -1.43 -4.71 -22.71
CA GLU A 576 -2.42 -5.79 -22.77
C GLU A 576 -1.85 -7.11 -23.31
N LEU A 577 -1.00 -7.07 -24.35
CA LEU A 577 -0.34 -8.27 -24.86
C LEU A 577 0.78 -8.74 -23.94
N GLN A 578 1.46 -7.81 -23.27
CA GLN A 578 2.44 -8.11 -22.22
C GLN A 578 1.81 -8.86 -21.04
N LYS A 579 0.64 -8.41 -20.56
CA LYS A 579 -0.17 -9.10 -19.55
C LYS A 579 -0.63 -10.48 -20.01
N LYS A 580 -1.12 -10.60 -21.25
CA LYS A 580 -1.51 -11.90 -21.83
C LYS A 580 -0.34 -12.88 -21.93
N LEU A 581 0.85 -12.41 -22.30
CA LEU A 581 2.05 -13.24 -22.31
C LEU A 581 2.38 -13.75 -20.91
N LEU A 582 2.33 -12.86 -19.92
CA LEU A 582 2.61 -13.23 -18.52
C LEU A 582 1.57 -14.25 -18.02
N HIS A 583 0.29 -14.00 -18.29
CA HIS A 583 -0.79 -14.93 -17.94
C HIS A 583 -0.60 -16.29 -18.63
N PHE A 584 -0.30 -16.29 -19.92
CA PHE A 584 -0.03 -17.50 -20.70
C PHE A 584 1.09 -18.35 -20.08
N ALA A 585 2.19 -17.71 -19.68
CA ALA A 585 3.38 -18.42 -19.21
C ALA A 585 3.39 -18.74 -17.71
N THR A 586 2.65 -17.97 -16.89
CA THR A 586 2.75 -18.05 -15.41
C THR A 586 1.44 -18.37 -14.72
N GLY A 587 0.31 -18.23 -15.43
CA GLY A 587 -1.04 -18.32 -14.88
C GLY A 587 -1.54 -17.04 -14.19
N SER A 588 -0.80 -15.94 -14.25
CA SER A 588 -1.17 -14.64 -13.68
C SER A 588 -0.73 -13.50 -14.60
N ASP A 589 -1.50 -12.41 -14.64
CA ASP A 589 -1.12 -11.16 -15.31
C ASP A 589 -0.38 -10.18 -14.36
N ARG A 590 -0.05 -10.63 -13.15
CA ARG A 590 0.64 -9.89 -12.08
C ARG A 590 1.99 -10.52 -11.74
N VAL A 591 2.87 -9.73 -11.12
CA VAL A 591 4.25 -10.14 -10.77
C VAL A 591 4.42 -10.28 -9.25
N PRO A 592 5.34 -11.13 -8.77
CA PRO A 592 5.61 -11.26 -7.35
C PRO A 592 6.03 -9.93 -6.69
N VAL A 593 5.85 -9.84 -5.37
CA VAL A 593 6.36 -8.72 -4.57
C VAL A 593 7.89 -8.68 -4.66
N GLY A 594 8.47 -7.61 -5.21
CA GLY A 594 9.88 -7.54 -5.60
C GLY A 594 10.09 -7.28 -7.11
N GLY A 595 9.03 -7.40 -7.90
CA GLY A 595 9.01 -7.10 -9.32
C GLY A 595 9.39 -8.30 -10.20
N MET A 596 9.56 -8.05 -11.50
CA MET A 596 9.81 -9.11 -12.49
C MET A 596 11.15 -9.83 -12.33
N GLY A 597 12.11 -9.25 -11.60
CA GLY A 597 13.40 -9.91 -11.34
C GLY A 597 13.30 -11.13 -10.44
N ASP A 598 12.31 -11.16 -9.54
CA ASP A 598 12.04 -12.28 -8.64
C ASP A 598 11.21 -13.39 -9.30
N LEU A 599 10.66 -13.14 -10.49
CA LEU A 599 9.93 -14.14 -11.26
C LEU A 599 10.92 -15.08 -11.96
N SER A 600 10.89 -16.36 -11.61
CA SER A 600 11.70 -17.41 -12.24
C SER A 600 11.20 -17.77 -13.65
N PHE A 601 11.21 -16.82 -14.57
CA PHE A 601 10.73 -17.00 -15.94
C PHE A 601 11.74 -17.79 -16.79
N LYS A 602 11.27 -18.85 -17.44
CA LYS A 602 12.11 -19.75 -18.23
C LYS A 602 11.62 -19.85 -19.67
N ILE A 603 12.53 -19.71 -20.63
CA ILE A 603 12.26 -19.99 -22.05
C ILE A 603 13.00 -21.27 -22.45
N SER A 604 12.25 -22.29 -22.81
CA SER A 604 12.77 -23.57 -23.26
C SER A 604 12.60 -23.74 -24.76
N LYS A 605 13.61 -24.30 -25.42
CA LYS A 605 13.53 -24.70 -26.83
C LYS A 605 12.56 -25.87 -26.99
N SER A 606 11.54 -25.68 -27.80
CA SER A 606 10.65 -26.77 -28.21
C SER A 606 11.28 -27.58 -29.35
N GLU A 607 11.15 -28.89 -29.30
CA GLU A 607 11.51 -29.80 -30.40
C GLU A 607 10.44 -29.84 -31.51
N ALA A 608 9.30 -29.16 -31.30
CA ALA A 608 8.22 -29.09 -32.27
C ALA A 608 8.59 -28.29 -33.53
N SER A 609 7.90 -28.60 -34.63
CA SER A 609 8.02 -27.86 -35.90
C SER A 609 7.66 -26.39 -35.71
N THR A 610 8.28 -25.49 -36.50
CA THR A 610 7.99 -24.05 -36.50
C THR A 610 6.55 -23.71 -36.90
N ASN A 611 5.78 -24.67 -37.40
CA ASN A 611 4.36 -24.49 -37.66
C ASN A 611 3.50 -24.44 -36.38
N TRP A 612 4.01 -24.96 -35.26
CA TRP A 612 3.29 -25.06 -34.00
C TRP A 612 3.27 -23.72 -33.27
N LEU A 613 2.26 -23.55 -32.42
CA LEU A 613 2.18 -22.42 -31.49
C LEU A 613 3.13 -22.66 -30.30
N PRO A 614 3.59 -21.61 -29.62
CA PRO A 614 4.28 -21.80 -28.35
C PRO A 614 3.35 -22.45 -27.32
N ILE A 615 3.93 -23.19 -26.38
CA ILE A 615 3.21 -23.86 -25.29
C ILE A 615 3.76 -23.33 -23.97
N ALA A 616 2.97 -23.33 -22.91
CA ALA A 616 3.41 -22.91 -21.60
C ALA A 616 3.13 -23.98 -20.53
N HIS A 617 4.02 -24.05 -19.54
CA HIS A 617 3.81 -24.78 -18.29
C HIS A 617 3.78 -23.78 -17.15
N THR A 618 2.58 -23.29 -16.84
CA THR A 618 2.33 -22.22 -15.85
C THR A 618 2.82 -22.58 -14.45
N CYS A 619 2.79 -23.86 -14.06
CA CYS A 619 3.30 -24.34 -12.78
C CYS A 619 4.80 -24.08 -12.60
N PHE A 620 5.56 -23.97 -13.70
CA PHE A 620 7.01 -23.75 -13.70
C PHE A 620 7.42 -22.40 -14.30
N ASN A 621 6.46 -21.51 -14.58
CA ASN A 621 6.70 -20.22 -15.26
C ASN A 621 7.50 -20.39 -16.57
N GLN A 622 7.22 -21.47 -17.31
CA GLN A 622 8.02 -21.90 -18.45
C GLN A 622 7.26 -21.71 -19.77
N LEU A 623 7.90 -21.02 -20.71
CA LEU A 623 7.47 -20.87 -22.09
C LEU A 623 8.30 -21.80 -23.00
N CYS A 624 7.65 -22.76 -23.63
CA CYS A 624 8.23 -23.63 -24.65
C CYS A 624 8.08 -22.97 -26.03
N LEU A 625 9.18 -22.43 -26.54
CA LEU A 625 9.21 -21.64 -27.77
C LEU A 625 9.83 -22.48 -28.92
N PRO A 626 9.10 -22.69 -30.04
CA PRO A 626 9.68 -23.26 -31.25
C PRO A 626 10.74 -22.35 -31.89
N PRO A 627 11.73 -22.91 -32.61
CA PRO A 627 12.80 -22.14 -33.26
C PRO A 627 12.34 -21.43 -34.54
N TYR A 628 11.44 -20.45 -34.39
CA TYR A 628 10.92 -19.65 -35.50
C TYR A 628 12.04 -18.93 -36.25
N LYS A 629 11.97 -18.94 -37.59
CA LYS A 629 13.07 -18.45 -38.44
C LYS A 629 13.05 -16.94 -38.62
N THR A 630 11.89 -16.31 -38.48
CA THR A 630 11.71 -14.86 -38.72
C THR A 630 10.98 -14.16 -37.58
N LYS A 631 11.29 -12.88 -37.35
CA LYS A 631 10.59 -12.03 -36.37
C LYS A 631 9.08 -11.96 -36.65
N LYS A 632 8.68 -11.92 -37.93
CA LYS A 632 7.27 -11.87 -38.34
C LYS A 632 6.51 -13.14 -37.95
N GLU A 633 7.09 -14.31 -38.24
CA GLU A 633 6.52 -15.61 -37.86
C GLU A 633 6.38 -15.73 -36.34
N LEU A 634 7.44 -15.38 -35.60
CA LEU A 634 7.42 -15.38 -34.14
C LEU A 634 6.32 -14.48 -33.60
N LYS A 635 6.24 -13.23 -34.06
CA LYS A 635 5.23 -12.26 -33.62
C LYS A 635 3.82 -12.78 -33.86
N GLN A 636 3.56 -13.33 -35.03
CA GLN A 636 2.25 -13.87 -35.38
C GLN A 636 1.88 -15.07 -34.50
N LYS A 637 2.77 -16.08 -34.41
CA LYS A 637 2.51 -17.30 -33.64
C LYS A 637 2.41 -17.03 -32.13
N LEU A 638 3.26 -16.17 -31.59
CA LEU A 638 3.21 -15.76 -30.19
C LEU A 638 1.90 -15.03 -29.88
N THR A 639 1.51 -14.05 -30.71
CA THR A 639 0.26 -13.30 -30.50
C THR A 639 -0.96 -14.21 -30.55
N ILE A 640 -0.98 -15.18 -31.49
CA ILE A 640 -2.05 -16.18 -31.58
C ILE A 640 -2.06 -17.06 -30.32
N GLY A 641 -0.91 -17.59 -29.89
CA GLY A 641 -0.81 -18.45 -28.71
C GLY A 641 -1.32 -17.76 -27.44
N ILE A 642 -0.84 -16.55 -27.16
CA ILE A 642 -1.21 -15.82 -25.92
C ILE A 642 -2.66 -15.29 -25.96
N SER A 643 -3.26 -15.11 -27.13
CA SER A 643 -4.63 -14.58 -27.25
C SER A 643 -5.71 -15.66 -27.20
N ASN A 644 -5.37 -16.94 -27.39
CA ASN A 644 -6.32 -18.05 -27.48
C ASN A 644 -6.14 -19.11 -26.38
N ALA A 645 -5.37 -18.78 -25.33
CA ALA A 645 -4.99 -19.72 -24.28
C ALA A 645 -6.14 -20.18 -23.37
N GLU A 646 -7.22 -19.38 -23.24
CA GLU A 646 -8.38 -19.70 -22.39
C GLU A 646 -9.53 -20.38 -23.17
N GLY A 647 -9.38 -20.56 -24.49
CA GLY A 647 -10.46 -21.01 -25.38
C GLY A 647 -10.34 -22.44 -25.91
N PHE A 648 -9.22 -23.12 -25.67
CA PHE A 648 -9.06 -24.53 -26.04
C PHE A 648 -8.61 -25.31 -24.80
N GLY A 649 -9.60 -25.87 -24.09
CA GLY A 649 -9.34 -27.09 -23.35
C GLY A 649 -8.80 -28.10 -24.35
N LEU A 650 -7.61 -28.64 -24.08
CA LEU A 650 -7.20 -29.90 -24.71
C LEU A 650 -8.19 -30.95 -24.21
N GLU A 651 -9.26 -31.17 -24.96
CA GLU A 651 -10.01 -32.43 -24.95
C GLU A 651 -9.12 -33.59 -25.40
#